data_AF-A0A2G6IT30-F1
#
_entry.id   AF-A0A2G6IT30-F1
#
_cell.length_a   1.000
_cell.length_b   1.000
_cell.length_c   1.000
_cell.angle_alpha   90.00
_cell.angle_beta   90.00
_cell.angle_gamma   90.00
#
_symmetry.space_group_name_H-M   'P 1'
#
loop_
_entity.id
_entity.type
_entity.pdbx_description
1 polymer ?
#
loop_
_entity_poly.entity_id
_entity_poly.type
_entity_poly.pdbx_seq_one_letter_code
_entity_poly.pdbx_strand_id
1 'polypeptide(L)'
;MKTKQHLACSSAIAVGLAVMGLSAHAQATDAPTLLGEVIIGYTQDGTPILASQSTTELDGEDLQAQGGTGKIDDILRRQPSTFTRVNNGNPGVAVNIRGFEGSGRVSMSIDGVPQNFRFTNHEAQGFAYVDENLLAGIDITRGAQTTTGGTGIAGSANFRTLEVGDLVEEGQGFGGRAGLTFGGNGSYQSANMAFGHSGKSLDTLFAISGHKADAFKDGDGTEVANSEQDRQSALAKLTYRIDDNQEVKLSAMHYQTEYGANSYAQEVTNDVLTLGYHLRGNSPWLNLNVNVFRGKNEMEYVGSLGAFSSAIGRVLSTTTTGFNATNVSELKWGAWDVTSVNGIDFSQDKLGGASGNVNPTDGTTRRTSLFSENILSNGKFEVTAGFRYNAYKTEGRSSNGTFIDIDHSSLDPKLTVGYWVTDWMQPYASVSRTTRIPTLQEALLGGSHGGTSNGVFLPNPNLRPEVSEGVELGFKLEKSNLFSDGDRLSGRVNYYEMRVEDYITGVISFTPPPGPPFAATFANVAGKSKTKGVEVDLSYSNQRYDMGMTYSYADNDLPDQINGLGATQKTPKETLSLRLARRFMEDRLTVGGQYHFVSVGSIKPGFNDYGLFDVYASYDMTDNFSLNAKITNLLDNAYTPWMSTTGSKGRGRSIFIGGNMKF
;
A
#
# COMPACT_ATOMS: atom_id res chain seq x y z
N MET A 1 -19.61 -22.08 -29.68
CA MET A 1 -20.92 -21.69 -30.25
C MET A 1 -21.74 -21.00 -29.16
N LYS A 2 -21.64 -19.67 -29.09
CA LYS A 2 -22.51 -18.73 -28.35
C LYS A 2 -22.04 -17.32 -28.73
N THR A 3 -22.62 -16.82 -29.81
CA THR A 3 -22.61 -15.43 -30.25
C THR A 3 -23.42 -14.60 -29.27
N LYS A 4 -22.92 -13.45 -28.81
CA LYS A 4 -23.75 -12.32 -28.36
C LYS A 4 -22.97 -11.00 -28.32
N GLN A 5 -23.44 -10.09 -29.19
CA GLN A 5 -23.56 -8.64 -29.01
C GLN A 5 -22.30 -7.78 -28.94
N HIS A 6 -21.75 -7.49 -30.13
CA HIS A 6 -21.21 -6.16 -30.43
C HIS A 6 -22.39 -5.24 -30.78
N LEU A 7 -22.56 -4.12 -30.05
CA LEU A 7 -23.03 -2.81 -30.52
C LEU A 7 -23.37 -1.94 -29.30
N ALA A 8 -22.51 -0.95 -28.99
CA ALA A 8 -22.86 0.39 -28.47
C ALA A 8 -21.59 1.09 -27.92
N CYS A 9 -20.73 1.61 -28.80
CA CYS A 9 -19.64 2.53 -28.41
C CYS A 9 -19.53 3.76 -29.32
N SER A 10 -20.56 4.05 -30.12
CA SER A 10 -20.48 5.12 -31.14
C SER A 10 -21.34 6.35 -30.84
N SER A 11 -21.88 6.49 -29.62
CA SER A 11 -22.84 7.57 -29.31
C SER A 11 -22.50 8.44 -28.10
N ALA A 12 -21.36 8.23 -27.42
CA ALA A 12 -21.00 8.99 -26.21
C ALA A 12 -20.20 10.29 -26.47
N ILE A 13 -19.82 10.57 -27.73
CA ILE A 13 -18.93 11.69 -28.08
C ILE A 13 -19.68 13.03 -28.26
N ALA A 14 -21.02 13.05 -28.23
CA ALA A 14 -21.81 14.23 -28.63
C ALA A 14 -22.47 15.04 -27.49
N VAL A 15 -22.23 14.74 -26.21
CA VAL A 15 -22.90 15.46 -25.08
C VAL A 15 -21.97 16.34 -24.24
N GLY A 16 -20.65 16.29 -24.46
CA GLY A 16 -19.67 17.03 -23.63
C GLY A 16 -19.40 18.51 -23.98
N LEU A 17 -20.12 19.13 -24.93
CA LEU A 17 -19.75 20.44 -25.48
C LEU A 17 -20.73 21.60 -25.20
N ALA A 18 -21.71 21.45 -24.30
CA ALA A 18 -22.80 22.42 -24.16
C ALA A 18 -22.85 23.23 -22.84
N VAL A 19 -21.84 23.16 -21.96
CA VAL A 19 -21.81 24.01 -20.75
C VAL A 19 -20.43 24.63 -20.54
N MET A 20 -20.11 25.63 -21.37
CA MET A 20 -19.03 26.58 -21.07
C MET A 20 -19.63 27.97 -21.01
N GLY A 21 -19.85 28.48 -19.80
CA GLY A 21 -20.38 29.82 -19.64
C GLY A 21 -20.68 30.20 -18.21
N LEU A 22 -19.71 30.13 -17.31
CA LEU A 22 -19.67 30.97 -16.10
C LEU A 22 -18.21 31.30 -15.76
N SER A 23 -17.91 32.59 -15.68
CA SER A 23 -16.63 33.12 -15.22
C SER A 23 -16.64 33.19 -13.69
N ALA A 24 -15.61 32.65 -13.02
CA ALA A 24 -15.32 32.92 -11.62
C ALA A 24 -13.87 33.39 -11.48
N HIS A 25 -13.66 34.36 -10.59
CA HIS A 25 -12.39 35.04 -10.37
C HIS A 25 -11.45 34.19 -9.52
N ALA A 26 -10.21 34.04 -9.97
CA ALA A 26 -9.15 33.34 -9.26
C ALA A 26 -8.64 34.16 -8.05
N GLN A 27 -8.48 33.49 -6.92
CA GLN A 27 -7.63 33.93 -5.82
C GLN A 27 -6.60 32.81 -5.63
N ALA A 28 -5.33 33.13 -5.84
CA ALA A 28 -4.23 32.18 -5.72
C ALA A 28 -4.09 31.72 -4.26
N THR A 29 -4.24 30.42 -4.03
CA THR A 29 -3.86 29.75 -2.78
C THR A 29 -2.47 29.16 -2.95
N ASP A 30 -1.49 29.76 -2.28
CA ASP A 30 -0.19 29.16 -2.00
C ASP A 30 -0.39 27.93 -1.09
N ALA A 31 -0.63 26.76 -1.68
CA ALA A 31 -0.52 25.49 -0.99
C ALA A 31 0.61 24.68 -1.65
N PRO A 32 1.86 24.78 -1.17
CA PRO A 32 2.95 23.95 -1.67
C PRO A 32 2.76 22.50 -1.21
N THR A 33 2.90 21.59 -2.17
CA THR A 33 3.02 20.13 -2.01
C THR A 33 4.01 19.81 -0.88
N LEU A 34 3.51 19.26 0.22
CA LEU A 34 4.29 18.93 1.41
C LEU A 34 4.73 17.47 1.32
N LEU A 35 6.04 17.20 1.38
CA LEU A 35 6.54 15.88 1.76
C LEU A 35 5.99 15.55 3.16
N GLY A 36 5.09 14.59 3.20
CA GLY A 36 4.27 14.29 4.37
C GLY A 36 5.01 13.68 5.55
N GLU A 37 4.67 14.20 6.72
CA GLU A 37 4.96 13.62 8.03
C GLU A 37 3.78 12.72 8.42
N VAL A 38 4.00 11.59 9.11
CA VAL A 38 2.86 10.70 9.43
C VAL A 38 1.92 11.31 10.46
N ILE A 39 0.68 11.38 10.00
CA ILE A 39 -0.52 11.72 10.73
C ILE A 39 -0.87 10.58 11.69
N ILE A 40 -0.46 10.68 12.95
CA ILE A 40 -0.85 9.74 14.01
C ILE A 40 -2.28 10.06 14.50
N GLY A 41 -2.75 11.26 14.18
CA GLY A 41 -4.11 11.75 14.34
C GLY A 41 -4.20 13.16 13.74
N TYR A 42 -5.34 13.81 13.87
CA TYR A 42 -5.53 15.20 13.46
C TYR A 42 -5.87 16.07 14.69
N THR A 43 -5.32 17.27 14.77
CA THR A 43 -5.66 18.34 15.73
C THR A 43 -7.05 18.91 15.44
N GLN A 44 -7.51 19.81 16.30
CA GLN A 44 -8.85 20.42 16.27
C GLN A 44 -9.18 21.20 14.98
N ASP A 45 -8.18 21.69 14.26
CA ASP A 45 -8.30 22.43 12.99
C ASP A 45 -8.02 21.55 11.75
N GLY A 46 -7.87 20.23 11.92
CA GLY A 46 -7.55 19.31 10.83
C GLY A 46 -6.04 19.23 10.52
N THR A 47 -5.18 19.86 11.34
CA THR A 47 -3.73 19.73 11.18
C THR A 47 -3.27 18.33 11.61
N PRO A 48 -2.44 17.64 10.83
CA PRO A 48 -1.87 16.38 11.27
C PRO A 48 -1.06 16.48 12.56
N ILE A 49 -1.23 15.51 13.47
CA ILE A 49 -0.38 15.31 14.64
C ILE A 49 0.70 14.31 14.26
N LEU A 50 1.94 14.76 14.38
CA LEU A 50 3.10 14.12 13.77
C LEU A 50 4.03 13.66 14.89
N ALA A 51 4.45 12.39 14.91
CA ALA A 51 5.61 12.00 15.71
C ALA A 51 6.83 11.85 14.79
N SER A 52 8.01 12.09 15.34
CA SER A 52 9.28 11.71 14.72
C SER A 52 9.33 10.21 14.39
N GLN A 53 8.93 9.84 13.17
CA GLN A 53 8.92 8.48 12.65
C GLN A 53 9.35 8.48 11.17
N SER A 54 9.90 7.36 10.67
CA SER A 54 10.26 7.24 9.25
C SER A 54 9.02 6.88 8.41
N THR A 55 8.30 7.92 7.97
CA THR A 55 7.05 7.73 7.22
C THR A 55 6.97 8.51 5.93
N THR A 56 6.19 8.04 4.95
CA THR A 56 5.90 8.74 3.70
C THR A 56 4.39 8.82 3.56
N GLU A 57 3.85 10.00 3.32
CA GLU A 57 2.49 10.15 2.81
C GLU A 57 2.59 10.56 1.34
N LEU A 58 1.80 9.90 0.50
CA LEU A 58 1.65 10.19 -0.91
C LEU A 58 0.22 10.67 -1.11
N ASP A 59 0.03 11.86 -1.64
CA ASP A 59 -1.32 12.42 -1.87
C ASP A 59 -1.79 12.26 -3.32
N GLY A 60 -3.00 12.75 -3.60
CA GLY A 60 -3.59 12.67 -4.94
C GLY A 60 -2.78 13.41 -5.99
N GLU A 61 -2.06 14.47 -5.60
CA GLU A 61 -1.12 15.15 -6.48
C GLU A 61 0.07 14.25 -6.75
N ASP A 62 0.69 13.60 -5.77
CA ASP A 62 1.82 12.67 -5.99
C ASP A 62 1.44 11.49 -6.90
N LEU A 63 0.23 10.96 -6.73
CA LEU A 63 -0.32 9.90 -7.59
C LEU A 63 -0.49 10.38 -9.05
N GLN A 64 -0.74 11.67 -9.26
CA GLN A 64 -0.99 12.28 -10.58
C GLN A 64 0.21 13.04 -11.18
N ALA A 65 1.13 13.56 -10.36
CA ALA A 65 2.20 14.50 -10.70
C ALA A 65 3.28 13.87 -11.58
N GLN A 66 3.21 12.54 -11.76
CA GLN A 66 4.03 11.79 -12.70
C GLN A 66 3.30 11.53 -14.03
N GLY A 67 2.41 12.43 -14.44
CA GLY A 67 1.68 12.37 -15.71
C GLY A 67 0.36 11.59 -15.69
N GLY A 68 -0.24 11.37 -14.52
CA GLY A 68 -1.62 10.88 -14.36
C GLY A 68 -1.87 9.39 -14.58
N THR A 69 -0.83 8.58 -14.85
CA THR A 69 -1.00 7.17 -15.29
C THR A 69 -0.13 6.17 -14.53
N GLY A 70 0.16 6.43 -13.26
CA GLY A 70 1.06 5.60 -12.45
C GLY A 70 0.38 4.33 -11.91
N LYS A 71 0.99 3.16 -12.14
CA LYS A 71 0.68 1.97 -11.35
C LYS A 71 1.17 2.19 -9.91
N ILE A 72 0.43 1.68 -8.93
CA ILE A 72 0.80 1.77 -7.51
C ILE A 72 2.23 1.23 -7.27
N ASP A 73 2.60 0.13 -7.92
CA ASP A 73 3.96 -0.44 -7.86
C ASP A 73 5.05 0.58 -8.21
N ASP A 74 4.87 1.35 -9.28
CA ASP A 74 5.88 2.30 -9.75
C ASP A 74 6.08 3.44 -8.76
N ILE A 75 5.03 3.81 -8.03
CA ILE A 75 5.06 4.89 -7.04
C ILE A 75 5.76 4.40 -5.77
N LEU A 76 5.36 3.22 -5.28
CA LEU A 76 5.90 2.62 -4.06
C LEU A 76 7.39 2.26 -4.19
N ARG A 77 7.81 1.73 -5.34
CA ARG A 77 9.22 1.33 -5.58
C ARG A 77 10.19 2.51 -5.66
N ARG A 78 9.69 3.73 -5.81
CA ARG A 78 10.48 4.97 -5.77
C ARG A 78 10.61 5.55 -4.37
N GLN A 79 9.87 5.02 -3.38
CA GLN A 79 9.99 5.44 -2.00
C GLN A 79 11.18 4.75 -1.30
N PRO A 80 11.86 5.41 -0.35
CA PRO A 80 13.01 4.82 0.33
C PRO A 80 12.66 3.48 0.99
N SER A 81 13.50 2.46 0.84
CA SER A 81 13.33 1.11 1.41
C SER A 81 11.97 0.46 1.18
N THR A 82 11.19 0.95 0.22
CA THR A 82 9.87 0.42 -0.13
C THR A 82 9.96 -0.20 -1.51
N PHE A 83 9.38 -1.39 -1.63
CA PHE A 83 9.34 -2.11 -2.88
C PHE A 83 8.04 -2.89 -3.01
N THR A 84 7.87 -3.57 -4.13
CA THR A 84 6.70 -4.44 -4.34
C THR A 84 7.08 -5.74 -5.03
N ARG A 85 6.28 -6.79 -4.84
CA ARG A 85 6.29 -7.97 -5.70
C ARG A 85 5.60 -7.64 -7.02
N VAL A 86 6.32 -7.76 -8.13
CA VAL A 86 5.72 -7.57 -9.46
C VAL A 86 5.35 -8.91 -10.07
N ASN A 87 4.09 -9.05 -10.44
CA ASN A 87 3.63 -10.04 -11.39
C ASN A 87 2.99 -9.29 -12.57
N ASN A 88 3.33 -9.68 -13.79
CA ASN A 88 2.86 -8.98 -14.99
C ASN A 88 1.34 -9.10 -15.19
N GLY A 89 0.72 -10.17 -14.69
CA GLY A 89 -0.71 -10.42 -14.76
C GLY A 89 -1.47 -10.06 -13.48
N ASN A 90 -0.98 -10.42 -12.28
CA ASN A 90 -1.68 -10.12 -11.03
C ASN A 90 -1.60 -8.61 -10.68
N PRO A 91 -2.72 -7.86 -10.63
CA PRO A 91 -2.72 -6.44 -10.33
C PRO A 91 -2.73 -6.12 -8.83
N GLY A 92 -2.75 -7.14 -7.96
CA GLY A 92 -2.65 -6.97 -6.52
C GLY A 92 -1.30 -6.40 -6.12
N VAL A 93 -1.29 -5.52 -5.12
CA VAL A 93 -0.08 -4.88 -4.61
C VAL A 93 0.38 -5.61 -3.36
N ALA A 94 1.61 -6.12 -3.38
CA ALA A 94 2.26 -6.67 -2.18
C ALA A 94 3.41 -5.74 -1.78
N VAL A 95 3.21 -4.97 -0.72
CA VAL A 95 4.21 -4.00 -0.24
C VAL A 95 5.32 -4.71 0.52
N ASN A 96 6.55 -4.33 0.19
CA ASN A 96 7.76 -4.69 0.92
C ASN A 96 8.34 -3.44 1.59
N ILE A 97 8.73 -3.57 2.86
CA ILE A 97 9.48 -2.54 3.59
C ILE A 97 10.73 -3.20 4.16
N ARG A 98 11.91 -2.67 3.81
CA ARG A 98 13.22 -3.07 4.35
C ARG A 98 13.55 -4.57 4.20
N GLY A 99 13.02 -5.22 3.17
CA GLY A 99 13.23 -6.64 2.91
C GLY A 99 12.13 -7.56 3.44
N PHE A 100 11.14 -7.03 4.15
CA PHE A 100 10.01 -7.79 4.66
C PHE A 100 8.77 -7.62 3.78
N GLU A 101 8.13 -8.72 3.40
CA GLU A 101 6.91 -8.75 2.57
C GLU A 101 6.03 -9.92 2.97
N GLY A 102 4.72 -9.78 2.72
CA GLY A 102 3.78 -10.89 2.83
C GLY A 102 3.56 -11.35 4.27
N SER A 103 2.62 -12.28 4.43
CA SER A 103 2.23 -12.91 5.69
C SER A 103 1.94 -11.93 6.85
N GLY A 104 1.68 -10.65 6.56
CA GLY A 104 1.48 -9.60 7.57
C GLY A 104 2.77 -9.01 8.16
N ARG A 105 3.95 -9.22 7.57
CA ARG A 105 5.19 -8.55 8.03
C ARG A 105 5.17 -7.05 7.77
N VAL A 106 4.55 -6.66 6.65
CA VAL A 106 4.05 -5.31 6.39
C VAL A 106 2.52 -5.38 6.49
N SER A 107 1.94 -4.54 7.35
CA SER A 107 0.49 -4.44 7.49
C SER A 107 -0.07 -3.62 6.33
N MET A 108 -1.04 -4.16 5.59
CA MET A 108 -1.69 -3.44 4.48
C MET A 108 -3.16 -3.20 4.83
N SER A 109 -3.66 -1.99 4.56
CA SER A 109 -5.06 -1.64 4.80
C SER A 109 -5.64 -0.73 3.72
N ILE A 110 -6.96 -0.79 3.53
CA ILE A 110 -7.71 0.16 2.71
C ILE A 110 -8.66 0.89 3.65
N ASP A 111 -8.52 2.21 3.80
CA ASP A 111 -9.24 3.01 4.79
C ASP A 111 -9.19 2.40 6.21
N GLY A 112 -8.01 1.89 6.60
CA GLY A 112 -7.80 1.21 7.88
C GLY A 112 -8.35 -0.22 7.98
N VAL A 113 -9.04 -0.74 6.96
CA VAL A 113 -9.53 -2.13 6.92
C VAL A 113 -8.39 -3.09 6.52
N PRO A 114 -7.99 -4.04 7.38
CA PRO A 114 -6.85 -4.92 7.10
C PRO A 114 -7.06 -5.82 5.88
N GLN A 115 -6.07 -5.82 4.97
CA GLN A 115 -6.02 -6.68 3.79
C GLN A 115 -5.25 -7.96 4.10
N ASN A 116 -5.96 -8.96 4.65
CA ASN A 116 -5.39 -10.20 5.18
C ASN A 116 -5.54 -11.41 4.25
N PHE A 117 -6.02 -11.23 3.02
CA PHE A 117 -6.14 -12.31 2.05
C PHE A 117 -4.76 -12.83 1.64
N ARG A 118 -4.60 -14.15 1.70
CA ARG A 118 -3.35 -14.85 1.44
C ARG A 118 -3.63 -16.17 0.77
N PHE A 119 -2.69 -16.62 -0.04
CA PHE A 119 -2.73 -17.93 -0.66
C PHE A 119 -1.30 -18.40 -0.97
N THR A 120 -1.09 -19.69 -0.83
CA THR A 120 0.11 -20.43 -1.26
C THR A 120 0.26 -20.31 -2.78
N ASN A 121 1.39 -19.73 -3.21
CA ASN A 121 1.69 -19.42 -4.60
C ASN A 121 3.20 -19.31 -4.82
N HIS A 122 3.61 -18.97 -6.05
CA HIS A 122 5.01 -18.74 -6.41
C HIS A 122 5.43 -17.26 -6.32
N GLU A 123 4.76 -16.48 -5.48
CA GLU A 123 4.81 -15.01 -5.37
C GLU A 123 4.81 -14.55 -3.90
N ALA A 124 4.38 -13.30 -3.66
CA ALA A 124 4.13 -12.78 -2.33
C ALA A 124 2.98 -13.52 -1.63
N GLN A 125 3.12 -13.69 -0.32
CA GLN A 125 2.12 -14.34 0.53
C GLN A 125 1.12 -13.30 1.07
N GLY A 126 0.41 -12.62 0.17
CA GLY A 126 -0.64 -11.65 0.47
C GLY A 126 -0.57 -10.39 -0.38
N PHE A 127 -1.73 -9.86 -0.75
CA PHE A 127 -1.89 -8.71 -1.63
C PHE A 127 -3.03 -7.81 -1.15
N ALA A 128 -2.91 -6.52 -1.42
CA ALA A 128 -4.04 -5.59 -1.39
C ALA A 128 -4.56 -5.38 -2.82
N TYR A 129 -5.87 -5.47 -3.00
CA TYR A 129 -6.54 -5.23 -4.28
C TYR A 129 -7.33 -3.92 -4.18
N VAL A 130 -6.79 -2.86 -4.76
CA VAL A 130 -7.36 -1.52 -4.75
C VAL A 130 -7.03 -0.83 -6.07
N ASP A 131 -7.90 0.08 -6.50
CA ASP A 131 -7.77 0.80 -7.76
C ASP A 131 -7.18 2.18 -7.54
N GLU A 132 -6.07 2.46 -8.24
CA GLU A 132 -5.35 3.72 -8.17
C GLU A 132 -6.22 4.95 -8.47
N ASN A 133 -7.26 4.84 -9.30
CA ASN A 133 -8.14 5.95 -9.65
C ASN A 133 -9.09 6.37 -8.54
N LEU A 134 -9.32 5.49 -7.55
CA LEU A 134 -10.20 5.75 -6.41
C LEU A 134 -9.41 6.10 -5.15
N LEU A 135 -8.08 6.25 -5.25
CA LEU A 135 -7.23 6.67 -4.14
C LEU A 135 -7.14 8.20 -4.03
N ALA A 136 -7.20 8.66 -2.79
CA ALA A 136 -6.75 9.99 -2.37
C ALA A 136 -5.27 10.00 -1.97
N GLY A 137 -4.72 8.85 -1.55
CA GLY A 137 -3.33 8.77 -1.15
C GLY A 137 -2.90 7.41 -0.59
N ILE A 138 -1.62 7.31 -0.21
CA ILE A 138 -1.02 6.13 0.42
C ILE A 138 -0.11 6.56 1.57
N ASP A 139 -0.37 6.06 2.77
CA ASP A 139 0.46 6.30 3.95
C ASP A 139 1.38 5.09 4.17
N ILE A 140 2.69 5.30 4.19
CA ILE A 140 3.72 4.28 4.42
C ILE A 140 4.44 4.60 5.72
N THR A 141 4.30 3.72 6.70
CA THR A 141 5.05 3.79 7.97
C THR A 141 6.12 2.72 7.97
N ARG A 142 7.39 3.08 8.22
CA ARG A 142 8.51 2.13 8.32
C ARG A 142 8.88 1.90 9.77
N GLY A 143 9.29 0.67 10.08
CA GLY A 143 9.61 0.26 11.44
C GLY A 143 8.36 -0.02 12.27
N ALA A 144 8.49 0.12 13.59
CA ALA A 144 7.41 -0.24 14.50
C ALA A 144 6.26 0.78 14.51
N GLN A 145 5.04 0.27 14.32
CA GLN A 145 3.80 0.99 14.54
C GLN A 145 3.10 0.43 15.79
N THR A 146 2.87 1.28 16.78
CA THR A 146 2.27 0.90 18.08
C THR A 146 0.77 1.21 18.16
N THR A 147 0.24 2.05 17.27
CA THR A 147 -1.18 2.43 17.21
C THR A 147 -2.00 1.48 16.33
N THR A 148 -3.24 1.85 15.97
CA THR A 148 -4.12 1.09 15.07
C THR A 148 -3.39 0.63 13.80
N GLY A 149 -3.61 -0.62 13.38
CA GLY A 149 -2.93 -1.19 12.22
C GLY A 149 -1.52 -1.74 12.49
N GLY A 150 -0.99 -1.55 13.71
CA GLY A 150 0.34 -1.97 14.18
C GLY A 150 0.54 -3.48 14.39
N THR A 151 0.10 -4.31 13.43
CA THR A 151 0.29 -5.77 13.44
C THR A 151 1.51 -6.22 12.61
N GLY A 152 2.10 -5.30 11.85
CA GLY A 152 3.29 -5.54 11.04
C GLY A 152 4.59 -5.35 11.83
N ILE A 153 5.58 -6.21 11.58
CA ILE A 153 6.90 -6.09 12.21
C ILE A 153 7.81 -5.07 11.53
N ALA A 154 7.57 -4.77 10.26
CA ALA A 154 8.42 -3.89 9.45
C ALA A 154 7.81 -2.54 9.11
N GLY A 155 6.51 -2.39 9.36
CA GLY A 155 5.77 -1.19 9.01
C GLY A 155 4.37 -1.49 8.49
N SER A 156 3.77 -0.47 7.90
CA SER A 156 2.44 -0.52 7.31
C SER A 156 2.32 0.32 6.04
N ALA A 157 1.32 -0.03 5.23
CA ALA A 157 0.88 0.71 4.06
C ALA A 157 -0.64 0.83 4.07
N ASN A 158 -1.16 2.05 4.22
CA ASN A 158 -2.59 2.34 4.23
C ASN A 158 -2.99 3.06 2.94
N PHE A 159 -3.85 2.44 2.15
CA PHE A 159 -4.42 3.02 0.93
C PHE A 159 -5.67 3.82 1.30
N ARG A 160 -5.64 5.14 1.12
CA ARG A 160 -6.75 6.05 1.45
C ARG A 160 -7.60 6.28 0.20
N THR A 161 -8.89 5.97 0.26
CA THR A 161 -9.82 6.21 -0.85
C THR A 161 -10.42 7.62 -0.80
N LEU A 162 -10.92 8.11 -1.94
CA LEU A 162 -11.48 9.46 -2.08
C LEU A 162 -12.53 9.81 -1.01
N GLU A 163 -12.46 11.03 -0.50
CA GLU A 163 -13.44 11.67 0.37
C GLU A 163 -14.13 12.84 -0.35
N VAL A 164 -15.25 13.34 0.20
CA VAL A 164 -15.97 14.48 -0.39
C VAL A 164 -15.07 15.72 -0.54
N GLY A 165 -14.17 15.94 0.43
CA GLY A 165 -13.22 17.06 0.40
C GLY A 165 -12.20 16.98 -0.74
N ASP A 166 -11.98 15.81 -1.34
CA ASP A 166 -11.10 15.66 -2.50
C ASP A 166 -11.79 16.07 -3.81
N LEU A 167 -13.12 16.25 -3.79
CA LEU A 167 -13.94 16.55 -4.97
C LEU A 167 -14.64 17.91 -4.88
N VAL A 168 -15.01 18.34 -3.68
CA VAL A 168 -15.81 19.55 -3.45
C VAL A 168 -14.98 20.58 -2.73
N GLU A 169 -14.68 21.68 -3.40
CA GLU A 169 -13.97 22.82 -2.80
C GLU A 169 -14.79 23.46 -1.68
N GLU A 170 -14.10 24.09 -0.74
CA GLU A 170 -14.75 24.77 0.38
C GLU A 170 -15.75 25.83 -0.11
N GLY A 171 -16.97 25.80 0.44
CA GLY A 171 -18.05 26.69 0.05
C GLY A 171 -18.82 26.27 -1.21
N GLN A 172 -18.35 25.26 -1.96
CA GLN A 172 -19.11 24.63 -3.04
C GLN A 172 -20.04 23.56 -2.47
N GLY A 173 -21.27 23.46 -3.00
CA GLY A 173 -22.22 22.43 -2.59
C GLY A 173 -22.03 21.10 -3.34
N PHE A 174 -21.41 21.15 -4.51
CA PHE A 174 -21.19 20.00 -5.38
C PHE A 174 -19.82 20.13 -6.05
N GLY A 175 -19.27 18.99 -6.41
CA GLY A 175 -18.03 18.91 -7.16
C GLY A 175 -17.84 17.51 -7.74
N GLY A 176 -16.95 17.37 -8.70
CA GLY A 176 -16.68 16.09 -9.32
C GLY A 176 -15.39 16.08 -10.12
N ARG A 177 -14.98 14.88 -10.50
CA ARG A 177 -13.87 14.67 -11.43
C ARG A 177 -14.18 13.57 -12.42
N ALA A 178 -13.63 13.69 -13.62
CA ALA A 178 -13.63 12.64 -14.62
C ALA A 178 -12.25 12.56 -15.28
N GLY A 179 -11.72 11.35 -15.41
CA GLY A 179 -10.42 11.10 -16.00
C GLY A 179 -10.49 10.06 -17.11
N LEU A 180 -9.74 10.29 -18.19
CA LEU A 180 -9.52 9.33 -19.26
C LEU A 180 -8.03 9.22 -19.54
N THR A 181 -7.53 8.00 -19.74
CA THR A 181 -6.15 7.73 -20.10
C THR A 181 -6.07 6.64 -21.16
N PHE A 182 -5.22 6.87 -22.16
CA PHE A 182 -4.89 5.92 -23.22
C PHE A 182 -3.38 5.66 -23.23
N GLY A 183 -2.98 4.41 -23.44
CA GLY A 183 -1.59 4.01 -23.56
C GLY A 183 -1.31 3.20 -24.82
N GLY A 184 -0.19 3.49 -25.48
CA GLY A 184 0.18 2.89 -26.77
C GLY A 184 0.72 1.46 -26.72
N ASN A 185 1.12 0.96 -25.56
CA ASN A 185 1.67 -0.38 -25.38
C ASN A 185 0.68 -1.26 -24.58
N GLY A 186 0.20 -2.36 -25.18
CA GLY A 186 -0.86 -3.21 -24.63
C GLY A 186 -2.25 -2.56 -24.68
N SER A 187 -2.51 -1.68 -25.66
CA SER A 187 -3.81 -1.00 -25.85
C SER A 187 -4.43 -0.42 -24.57
N TYR A 188 -3.62 0.08 -23.65
CA TYR A 188 -4.04 0.44 -22.30
C TYR A 188 -5.11 1.53 -22.32
N GLN A 189 -6.18 1.33 -21.58
CA GLN A 189 -7.28 2.27 -21.39
C GLN A 189 -7.65 2.33 -19.93
N SER A 190 -7.89 3.53 -19.42
CA SER A 190 -8.42 3.74 -18.08
C SER A 190 -9.40 4.90 -18.09
N ALA A 191 -10.50 4.73 -17.36
CA ALA A 191 -11.51 5.76 -17.17
C ALA A 191 -11.93 5.80 -15.70
N ASN A 192 -12.18 6.99 -15.19
CA ASN A 192 -12.73 7.18 -13.86
C ASN A 192 -13.69 8.36 -13.83
N MET A 193 -14.64 8.32 -12.90
CA MET A 193 -15.55 9.40 -12.62
C MET A 193 -15.89 9.39 -11.13
N ALA A 194 -15.89 10.55 -10.50
CA ALA A 194 -16.34 10.73 -9.13
C ALA A 194 -17.19 12.00 -9.00
N PHE A 195 -18.18 11.94 -8.12
CA PHE A 195 -19.10 13.01 -7.81
C PHE A 195 -19.25 13.13 -6.30
N GLY A 196 -19.23 14.36 -5.80
CA GLY A 196 -19.41 14.70 -4.41
C GLY A 196 -20.49 15.76 -4.24
N HIS A 197 -21.24 15.66 -3.14
CA HIS A 197 -22.08 16.73 -2.61
C HIS A 197 -21.64 17.00 -1.18
N SER A 198 -21.37 18.25 -0.87
CA SER A 198 -21.10 18.72 0.49
C SER A 198 -22.25 19.61 0.96
N GLY A 199 -23.00 19.14 1.96
CA GLY A 199 -24.13 19.85 2.54
C GLY A 199 -23.86 20.24 3.99
N LYS A 200 -24.83 20.90 4.66
CA LYS A 200 -24.68 21.23 6.09
C LYS A 200 -24.60 20.00 6.99
N SER A 201 -25.54 19.07 6.83
CA SER A 201 -25.65 17.88 7.68
C SER A 201 -25.28 16.58 6.96
N LEU A 202 -25.13 16.61 5.64
CA LEU A 202 -24.94 15.39 4.85
C LEU A 202 -23.98 15.63 3.71
N ASP A 203 -22.95 14.79 3.64
CA ASP A 203 -22.06 14.64 2.51
C ASP A 203 -22.26 13.30 1.85
N THR A 204 -22.15 13.27 0.53
CA THR A 204 -22.22 12.04 -0.26
C THR A 204 -21.16 12.04 -1.34
N LEU A 205 -20.51 10.91 -1.54
CA LEU A 205 -19.58 10.67 -2.64
C LEU A 205 -19.93 9.38 -3.36
N PHE A 206 -19.85 9.40 -4.68
CA PHE A 206 -19.89 8.22 -5.54
C PHE A 206 -18.75 8.28 -6.53
N ALA A 207 -18.00 7.18 -6.69
CA ALA A 207 -16.95 7.08 -7.68
C ALA A 207 -16.94 5.71 -8.35
N ILE A 208 -16.56 5.68 -9.62
CA ILE A 208 -16.38 4.48 -10.42
C ILE A 208 -15.11 4.59 -11.24
N SER A 209 -14.47 3.45 -11.50
CA SER A 209 -13.29 3.36 -12.36
C SER A 209 -13.26 2.04 -13.12
N GLY A 210 -12.57 2.06 -14.26
CA GLY A 210 -12.36 0.91 -15.11
C GLY A 210 -11.01 0.97 -15.81
N HIS A 211 -10.38 -0.19 -15.97
CA HIS A 211 -9.14 -0.36 -16.71
C HIS A 211 -9.25 -1.54 -17.65
N LYS A 212 -8.72 -1.37 -18.86
CA LYS A 212 -8.55 -2.45 -19.82
C LYS A 212 -7.17 -2.38 -20.43
N ALA A 213 -6.45 -3.49 -20.39
CA ALA A 213 -5.14 -3.60 -21.01
C ALA A 213 -4.99 -4.98 -21.64
N ASP A 214 -4.49 -4.99 -22.87
CA ASP A 214 -3.97 -6.19 -23.52
C ASP A 214 -2.54 -6.46 -23.05
N ALA A 215 -1.98 -7.59 -23.45
CA ALA A 215 -0.59 -7.93 -23.17
C ALA A 215 0.37 -6.84 -23.71
N PHE A 216 1.30 -6.40 -22.87
CA PHE A 216 2.29 -5.39 -23.25
C PHE A 216 3.54 -6.02 -23.86
N LYS A 217 4.33 -5.21 -24.56
CA LYS A 217 5.65 -5.58 -25.07
C LYS A 217 6.77 -5.11 -24.15
N ASP A 218 7.80 -5.93 -23.98
CA ASP A 218 9.04 -5.56 -23.30
C ASP A 218 9.95 -4.68 -24.18
N GLY A 219 11.12 -4.29 -23.66
CA GLY A 219 12.08 -3.46 -24.39
C GLY A 219 12.75 -4.14 -25.60
N ASP A 220 12.63 -5.47 -25.71
CA ASP A 220 13.07 -6.21 -26.90
C ASP A 220 11.93 -6.32 -27.95
N GLY A 221 10.77 -5.72 -27.68
CA GLY A 221 9.59 -5.76 -28.53
C GLY A 221 8.83 -7.10 -28.45
N THR A 222 9.16 -7.96 -27.48
CA THR A 222 8.51 -9.25 -27.29
C THR A 222 7.26 -9.08 -26.45
N GLU A 223 6.16 -9.68 -26.90
CA GLU A 223 4.92 -9.69 -26.11
C GLU A 223 5.10 -10.50 -24.83
N VAL A 224 4.69 -9.90 -23.72
CA VAL A 224 4.75 -10.50 -22.40
C VAL A 224 3.44 -11.21 -22.12
N ALA A 225 3.45 -12.54 -22.22
CA ALA A 225 2.26 -13.35 -22.04
C ALA A 225 1.61 -13.17 -20.64
N ASN A 226 0.28 -13.27 -20.61
CA ASN A 226 -0.54 -13.16 -19.39
C ASN A 226 -0.32 -11.82 -18.65
N SER A 227 -0.15 -10.73 -19.40
CA SER A 227 -0.01 -9.38 -18.84
C SER A 227 -1.20 -8.47 -19.11
N GLU A 228 -2.22 -9.03 -19.76
CA GLU A 228 -3.55 -8.47 -19.89
C GLU A 228 -4.25 -8.40 -18.53
N GLN A 229 -5.00 -7.33 -18.31
CA GLN A 229 -5.72 -7.05 -17.07
C GLN A 229 -7.02 -6.30 -17.39
N ASP A 230 -8.13 -6.77 -16.81
CA ASP A 230 -9.40 -6.02 -16.75
C ASP A 230 -9.73 -5.77 -15.27
N ARG A 231 -10.07 -4.53 -14.94
CA ARG A 231 -10.34 -4.10 -13.55
C ARG A 231 -11.49 -3.12 -13.54
N GLN A 232 -12.39 -3.28 -12.57
CA GLN A 232 -13.51 -2.38 -12.33
C GLN A 232 -13.66 -2.13 -10.84
N SER A 233 -13.97 -0.88 -10.49
CA SER A 233 -14.14 -0.51 -9.09
C SER A 233 -15.25 0.51 -8.91
N ALA A 234 -15.89 0.46 -7.74
CA ALA A 234 -16.89 1.42 -7.31
C ALA A 234 -16.68 1.78 -5.84
N LEU A 235 -16.97 3.02 -5.50
CA LEU A 235 -16.89 3.58 -4.15
C LEU A 235 -18.12 4.43 -3.88
N ALA A 236 -18.72 4.27 -2.70
CA ALA A 236 -19.78 5.13 -2.20
C ALA A 236 -19.48 5.51 -0.74
N LYS A 237 -19.56 6.80 -0.42
CA LYS A 237 -19.41 7.30 0.95
C LYS A 237 -20.55 8.23 1.34
N LEU A 238 -20.94 8.17 2.61
CA LEU A 238 -21.94 9.03 3.21
C LEU A 238 -21.46 9.48 4.58
N THR A 239 -21.37 10.79 4.79
CA THR A 239 -21.05 11.39 6.09
C THR A 239 -22.24 12.19 6.59
N TYR A 240 -22.83 11.76 7.71
CA TYR A 240 -23.90 12.48 8.38
C TYR A 240 -23.35 13.22 9.59
N ARG A 241 -23.38 14.55 9.55
CA ARG A 241 -23.01 15.41 10.68
C ARG A 241 -24.24 15.61 11.56
N ILE A 242 -24.18 15.05 12.76
CA ILE A 242 -25.23 15.16 13.77
C ILE A 242 -25.26 16.60 14.31
N ASP A 243 -24.07 17.12 14.60
CA ASP A 243 -23.79 18.50 15.01
C ASP A 243 -22.34 18.85 14.62
N ASP A 244 -21.85 20.03 15.03
CA ASP A 244 -20.50 20.52 14.69
C ASP A 244 -19.36 19.63 15.24
N ASN A 245 -19.67 18.77 16.22
CA ASN A 245 -18.73 17.94 16.94
C ASN A 245 -18.87 16.44 16.64
N GLN A 246 -19.96 16.03 16.01
CA GLN A 246 -20.32 14.62 15.83
C GLN A 246 -20.65 14.27 14.38
N GLU A 247 -20.02 13.23 13.88
CA GLU A 247 -20.33 12.69 12.55
C GLU A 247 -20.32 11.16 12.52
N VAL A 248 -21.15 10.61 11.64
CA VAL A 248 -21.19 9.18 11.31
C VAL A 248 -20.82 9.03 9.84
N LYS A 249 -19.87 8.14 9.54
CA LYS A 249 -19.37 7.87 8.18
C LYS A 249 -19.71 6.44 7.78
N LEU A 250 -20.28 6.26 6.60
CA LEU A 250 -20.48 4.97 5.96
C LEU A 250 -19.66 4.96 4.67
N SER A 251 -18.78 3.97 4.48
CA SER A 251 -18.02 3.76 3.24
C SER A 251 -18.25 2.35 2.72
N ALA A 252 -18.49 2.20 1.42
CA ALA A 252 -18.57 0.93 0.73
C ALA A 252 -17.74 0.98 -0.56
N MET A 253 -16.81 0.05 -0.71
CA MET A 253 -15.99 -0.13 -1.90
C MET A 253 -16.19 -1.55 -2.44
N HIS A 254 -16.29 -1.66 -3.76
CA HIS A 254 -16.23 -2.92 -4.51
C HIS A 254 -15.12 -2.82 -5.54
N TYR A 255 -14.28 -3.84 -5.61
CA TYR A 255 -13.23 -4.00 -6.63
C TYR A 255 -13.36 -5.39 -7.24
N GLN A 256 -13.22 -5.49 -8.56
CA GLN A 256 -13.19 -6.74 -9.31
C GLN A 256 -12.08 -6.70 -10.36
N THR A 257 -11.39 -7.82 -10.55
CA THR A 257 -10.41 -7.98 -11.62
C THR A 257 -10.36 -9.39 -12.17
N GLU A 258 -10.07 -9.48 -13.47
CA GLU A 258 -9.70 -10.70 -14.16
C GLU A 258 -8.26 -10.59 -14.67
N TYR A 259 -7.47 -11.64 -14.42
CA TYR A 259 -6.07 -11.69 -14.87
C TYR A 259 -5.53 -13.11 -15.01
N GLY A 260 -4.40 -13.24 -15.70
CA GLY A 260 -3.65 -14.50 -15.80
C GLY A 260 -2.44 -14.56 -14.88
N ALA A 261 -2.42 -15.50 -13.93
CA ALA A 261 -1.25 -15.74 -13.08
C ALA A 261 -1.18 -17.19 -12.60
N ASN A 262 -0.01 -17.64 -12.15
CA ASN A 262 0.18 -18.97 -11.57
C ASN A 262 -0.34 -20.15 -12.44
N SER A 263 -0.33 -20.01 -13.77
CA SER A 263 -0.89 -20.96 -14.75
C SER A 263 -2.43 -21.04 -14.83
N TYR A 264 -3.14 -20.04 -14.29
CA TYR A 264 -4.60 -19.97 -14.30
C TYR A 264 -5.09 -18.58 -14.70
N ALA A 265 -6.23 -18.54 -15.38
CA ALA A 265 -7.06 -17.35 -15.39
C ALA A 265 -7.77 -17.27 -14.04
N GLN A 266 -7.72 -16.11 -13.42
CA GLN A 266 -8.20 -15.87 -12.06
C GLN A 266 -9.12 -14.66 -12.04
N GLU A 267 -10.17 -14.76 -11.25
CA GLU A 267 -11.06 -13.65 -10.91
C GLU A 267 -10.88 -13.33 -9.42
N VAL A 268 -10.74 -12.05 -9.09
CA VAL A 268 -10.65 -11.59 -7.70
C VAL A 268 -11.66 -10.49 -7.44
N THR A 269 -12.35 -10.58 -6.32
CA THR A 269 -13.18 -9.51 -5.77
C THR A 269 -12.65 -9.05 -4.41
N ASN A 270 -12.75 -7.75 -4.13
CA ASN A 270 -12.47 -7.16 -2.82
C ASN A 270 -13.58 -6.17 -2.44
N ASP A 271 -14.36 -6.53 -1.44
CA ASP A 271 -15.42 -5.71 -0.86
C ASP A 271 -14.95 -5.13 0.48
N VAL A 272 -15.06 -3.81 0.65
CA VAL A 272 -14.74 -3.13 1.91
C VAL A 272 -15.94 -2.30 2.36
N LEU A 273 -16.38 -2.51 3.60
CA LEU A 273 -17.48 -1.77 4.25
C LEU A 273 -16.99 -1.23 5.59
N THR A 274 -17.18 0.07 5.83
CA THR A 274 -16.87 0.70 7.13
C THR A 274 -18.04 1.55 7.63
N LEU A 275 -18.24 1.55 8.95
CA LEU A 275 -19.10 2.46 9.69
C LEU A 275 -18.25 3.15 10.77
N GLY A 276 -17.98 4.42 10.57
CA GLY A 276 -17.23 5.28 11.47
C GLY A 276 -18.13 6.20 12.29
N TYR A 277 -17.72 6.52 13.51
CA TYR A 277 -18.28 7.58 14.33
C TYR A 277 -17.13 8.42 14.88
N HIS A 278 -17.23 9.73 14.73
CA HIS A 278 -16.27 10.70 15.23
C HIS A 278 -16.96 11.65 16.21
N LEU A 279 -16.34 11.89 17.36
CA LEU A 279 -16.77 12.84 18.37
C LEU A 279 -15.59 13.75 18.78
N ARG A 280 -15.71 15.05 18.49
CA ARG A 280 -14.88 16.12 19.04
C ARG A 280 -15.51 16.63 20.32
N GLY A 281 -14.92 16.35 21.46
CA GLY A 281 -15.37 16.91 22.72
C GLY A 281 -15.05 18.41 22.82
N ASN A 282 -15.76 19.10 23.71
CA ASN A 282 -15.45 20.50 24.05
C ASN A 282 -14.15 20.67 24.85
N SER A 283 -13.50 19.56 25.22
CA SER A 283 -12.23 19.51 25.96
C SER A 283 -11.15 18.90 25.06
N PRO A 284 -9.90 19.38 25.13
CA PRO A 284 -8.78 18.80 24.38
C PRO A 284 -8.49 17.33 24.74
N TRP A 285 -9.12 16.79 25.78
CA TRP A 285 -8.94 15.39 26.19
C TRP A 285 -9.78 14.39 25.40
N LEU A 286 -10.79 14.84 24.66
CA LEU A 286 -11.75 13.96 23.99
C LEU A 286 -11.79 14.26 22.49
N ASN A 287 -11.15 13.40 21.72
CA ASN A 287 -11.26 13.33 20.27
C ASN A 287 -11.35 11.84 19.90
N LEU A 288 -12.58 11.33 19.93
CA LEU A 288 -12.90 9.92 19.83
C LEU A 288 -13.25 9.54 18.39
N ASN A 289 -12.59 8.51 17.89
CA ASN A 289 -12.85 7.86 16.62
C ASN A 289 -13.18 6.40 16.86
N VAL A 290 -14.33 5.93 16.39
CA VAL A 290 -14.74 4.52 16.46
C VAL A 290 -15.06 4.05 15.06
N ASN A 291 -14.46 2.95 14.62
CA ASN A 291 -14.74 2.35 13.32
C ASN A 291 -15.12 0.89 13.49
N VAL A 292 -16.19 0.47 12.85
CA VAL A 292 -16.56 -0.93 12.66
C VAL A 292 -16.41 -1.25 11.19
N PHE A 293 -15.81 -2.39 10.86
CA PHE A 293 -15.49 -2.71 9.48
C PHE A 293 -15.70 -4.18 9.13
N ARG A 294 -15.90 -4.41 7.83
CA ARG A 294 -15.90 -5.71 7.18
C ARG A 294 -15.19 -5.61 5.83
N GLY A 295 -14.14 -6.40 5.65
CA GLY A 295 -13.51 -6.66 4.36
C GLY A 295 -13.76 -8.09 3.90
N LYS A 296 -14.04 -8.34 2.63
CA LYS A 296 -14.10 -9.68 2.04
C LYS A 296 -13.31 -9.70 0.74
N ASN A 297 -12.30 -10.57 0.70
CA ASN A 297 -11.59 -10.90 -0.52
C ASN A 297 -12.00 -12.31 -0.95
N GLU A 298 -12.26 -12.52 -2.24
CA GLU A 298 -12.56 -13.81 -2.83
C GLU A 298 -11.83 -13.96 -4.17
N MET A 299 -11.24 -15.13 -4.39
CA MET A 299 -10.47 -15.47 -5.58
C MET A 299 -10.98 -16.79 -6.15
N GLU A 300 -11.28 -16.83 -7.45
CA GLU A 300 -11.65 -18.03 -8.18
C GLU A 300 -10.67 -18.36 -9.31
N TYR A 301 -10.35 -19.64 -9.47
CA TYR A 301 -9.53 -20.15 -10.58
C TYR A 301 -10.47 -20.58 -11.71
N VAL A 302 -10.70 -19.68 -12.67
CA VAL A 302 -11.76 -19.84 -13.70
C VAL A 302 -11.28 -20.55 -14.97
N GLY A 303 -9.98 -20.57 -15.25
CA GLY A 303 -9.45 -21.14 -16.49
C GLY A 303 -8.00 -21.64 -16.39
N SER A 304 -7.58 -22.43 -17.39
CA SER A 304 -6.20 -22.91 -17.51
C SER A 304 -5.39 -22.04 -18.46
N LEU A 305 -4.17 -21.69 -18.05
CA LEU A 305 -3.15 -21.08 -18.91
C LEU A 305 -1.95 -22.01 -19.13
N GLY A 306 -2.00 -23.25 -18.62
CA GLY A 306 -0.86 -24.17 -18.63
C GLY A 306 -1.26 -25.64 -18.80
N ALA A 307 -0.29 -26.46 -19.20
CA ALA A 307 -0.52 -27.87 -19.50
C ALA A 307 -0.85 -28.74 -18.26
N PHE A 308 -0.57 -28.26 -17.04
CA PHE A 308 -0.69 -29.01 -15.78
C PHE A 308 -1.74 -28.43 -14.81
N SER A 309 -2.67 -27.62 -15.32
CA SER A 309 -3.65 -26.90 -14.49
C SER A 309 -4.77 -27.81 -13.98
N SER A 310 -4.72 -28.21 -12.71
CA SER A 310 -5.71 -29.10 -12.09
C SER A 310 -6.60 -28.46 -11.02
N ALA A 311 -6.60 -27.12 -10.90
CA ALA A 311 -7.25 -26.39 -9.80
C ALA A 311 -8.39 -25.47 -10.27
N ILE A 312 -8.90 -25.67 -11.49
CA ILE A 312 -10.06 -24.93 -12.00
C ILE A 312 -11.27 -25.19 -11.08
N GLY A 313 -12.02 -24.13 -10.76
CA GLY A 313 -13.13 -24.15 -9.81
C GLY A 313 -12.71 -24.09 -8.34
N ARG A 314 -11.42 -23.86 -8.05
CA ARG A 314 -10.97 -23.51 -6.69
C ARG A 314 -11.44 -22.10 -6.35
N VAL A 315 -12.03 -21.96 -5.17
CA VAL A 315 -12.43 -20.68 -4.60
C VAL A 315 -11.72 -20.51 -3.25
N LEU A 316 -11.06 -19.37 -3.05
CA LEU A 316 -10.43 -18.99 -1.79
C LEU A 316 -11.05 -17.69 -1.31
N SER A 317 -11.42 -17.59 -0.04
CA SER A 317 -11.87 -16.32 0.52
C SER A 317 -11.36 -16.06 1.92
N THR A 318 -11.23 -14.77 2.25
CA THR A 318 -10.95 -14.29 3.60
C THR A 318 -11.91 -13.15 3.90
N THR A 319 -12.71 -13.33 4.96
CA THR A 319 -13.53 -12.26 5.51
C THR A 319 -12.88 -11.74 6.78
N THR A 320 -12.55 -10.46 6.81
CA THR A 320 -12.03 -9.75 7.98
C THR A 320 -13.15 -8.90 8.57
N THR A 321 -13.53 -9.12 9.83
CA THR A 321 -14.49 -8.27 10.55
C THR A 321 -13.85 -7.74 11.81
N GLY A 322 -14.10 -6.48 12.16
CA GLY A 322 -13.48 -5.91 13.34
C GLY A 322 -14.02 -4.56 13.73
N PHE A 323 -13.42 -4.00 14.77
CA PHE A 323 -13.61 -2.61 15.15
C PHE A 323 -12.32 -2.05 15.74
N ASN A 324 -12.15 -0.74 15.65
CA ASN A 324 -11.15 0.00 16.40
C ASN A 324 -11.80 1.21 17.07
N ALA A 325 -11.27 1.61 18.21
CA ALA A 325 -11.63 2.83 18.89
C ALA A 325 -10.36 3.53 19.36
N THR A 326 -10.19 4.80 18.98
CA THR A 326 -9.03 5.62 19.30
C THR A 326 -9.50 6.94 19.88
N ASN A 327 -8.87 7.38 20.96
CA ASN A 327 -9.04 8.72 21.51
C ASN A 327 -7.70 9.45 21.51
N VAL A 328 -7.71 10.67 20.96
CA VAL A 328 -6.58 11.60 21.07
C VAL A 328 -6.87 12.59 22.18
N SER A 329 -5.91 12.76 23.08
CA SER A 329 -5.96 13.72 24.18
C SER A 329 -4.74 14.64 24.12
N GLU A 330 -4.98 15.94 24.10
CA GLU A 330 -3.95 16.96 24.26
C GLU A 330 -3.99 17.51 25.69
N LEU A 331 -2.84 17.50 26.37
CA LEU A 331 -2.72 17.93 27.76
C LEU A 331 -1.36 18.57 28.03
N LYS A 332 -1.27 19.32 29.13
CA LYS A 332 0.00 19.85 29.64
C LYS A 332 0.41 19.13 30.90
N TRP A 333 1.66 18.68 30.97
CA TRP A 333 2.27 18.11 32.17
C TRP A 333 3.47 18.96 32.59
N GLY A 334 3.21 19.95 33.46
CA GLY A 334 4.20 20.95 33.81
C GLY A 334 4.58 21.80 32.59
N ALA A 335 5.85 21.73 32.19
CA ALA A 335 6.37 22.44 31.00
C ALA A 335 6.28 21.61 29.70
N TRP A 336 5.72 20.40 29.76
CA TRP A 336 5.60 19.52 28.60
C TRP A 336 4.21 19.62 27.99
N ASP A 337 4.15 19.78 26.68
CA ASP A 337 2.96 19.52 25.89
C ASP A 337 2.91 18.02 25.59
N VAL A 338 1.75 17.40 25.77
CA VAL A 338 1.57 15.96 25.65
C VAL A 338 0.38 15.67 24.75
N THR A 339 0.63 14.97 23.65
CA THR A 339 -0.42 14.33 22.85
C THR A 339 -0.43 12.85 23.16
N SER A 340 -1.54 12.35 23.67
CA SER A 340 -1.75 10.95 24.02
C SER A 340 -2.77 10.31 23.10
N VAL A 341 -2.37 9.26 22.39
CA VAL A 341 -3.20 8.48 21.47
C VAL A 341 -3.44 7.11 22.09
N ASN A 342 -4.66 6.88 22.54
CA ASN A 342 -5.02 5.66 23.27
C ASN A 342 -6.12 4.93 22.52
N GLY A 343 -6.05 3.61 22.46
CA GLY A 343 -7.09 2.88 21.75
C GLY A 343 -7.08 1.38 21.94
N ILE A 344 -8.15 0.79 21.41
CA ILE A 344 -8.39 -0.65 21.34
C ILE A 344 -8.66 -1.04 19.89
N ASP A 345 -8.18 -2.21 19.51
CA ASP A 345 -8.32 -2.77 18.17
C ASP A 345 -8.70 -4.24 18.28
N PHE A 346 -9.75 -4.64 17.57
CA PHE A 346 -10.18 -6.03 17.44
C PHE A 346 -10.41 -6.38 15.98
N SER A 347 -9.86 -7.51 15.55
CA SER A 347 -10.16 -8.08 14.23
C SER A 347 -10.28 -9.61 14.28
N GLN A 348 -11.12 -10.14 13.40
CA GLN A 348 -11.26 -11.57 13.16
C GLN A 348 -11.17 -11.83 11.65
N ASP A 349 -10.17 -12.62 11.25
CA ASP A 349 -10.12 -13.21 9.92
C ASP A 349 -10.84 -14.55 9.95
N LYS A 350 -11.70 -14.82 8.97
CA LYS A 350 -12.32 -16.13 8.74
C LYS A 350 -12.08 -16.57 7.31
N LEU A 351 -11.49 -17.76 7.15
CA LEU A 351 -11.31 -18.38 5.84
C LEU A 351 -12.62 -18.97 5.33
N GLY A 352 -12.74 -19.02 4.01
CA GLY A 352 -13.82 -19.67 3.29
C GLY A 352 -13.36 -20.14 1.92
N GLY A 353 -14.33 -20.58 1.12
CA GLY A 353 -14.10 -21.06 -0.24
C GLY A 353 -14.29 -22.57 -0.39
N ALA A 354 -13.83 -23.11 -1.51
CA ALA A 354 -14.02 -24.49 -1.93
C ALA A 354 -12.79 -25.03 -2.66
N SER A 355 -12.49 -26.32 -2.50
CA SER A 355 -11.41 -27.01 -3.21
C SER A 355 -10.01 -26.37 -3.02
N GLY A 356 -9.76 -25.77 -1.84
CA GLY A 356 -8.52 -25.04 -1.57
C GLY A 356 -7.25 -25.91 -1.57
N ASN A 357 -7.36 -27.17 -1.14
CA ASN A 357 -6.27 -28.16 -1.11
C ASN A 357 -5.04 -27.66 -0.32
N VAL A 358 -3.97 -27.18 -0.99
CA VAL A 358 -2.81 -26.51 -0.34
C VAL A 358 -3.14 -25.20 0.34
N ASN A 359 -4.28 -24.62 0.01
CA ASN A 359 -4.81 -23.43 0.65
C ASN A 359 -5.93 -23.85 1.60
N PRO A 360 -5.81 -23.57 2.91
CA PRO A 360 -6.90 -23.82 3.85
C PRO A 360 -8.10 -22.95 3.49
N THR A 361 -9.31 -23.51 3.64
CA THR A 361 -10.59 -22.81 3.44
C THR A 361 -11.44 -22.79 4.70
N ASP A 362 -10.90 -23.29 5.81
CA ASP A 362 -11.53 -23.29 7.13
C ASP A 362 -10.48 -22.88 8.17
N GLY A 363 -10.85 -21.95 9.03
CA GLY A 363 -9.96 -21.39 10.04
C GLY A 363 -10.34 -19.95 10.40
N THR A 364 -10.07 -19.59 11.64
CA THR A 364 -10.35 -18.28 12.21
C THR A 364 -9.12 -17.78 12.97
N THR A 365 -8.77 -16.50 12.82
CA THR A 365 -7.79 -15.83 13.68
C THR A 365 -8.40 -14.58 14.27
N ARG A 366 -8.42 -14.50 15.60
CA ARG A 366 -8.85 -13.32 16.36
C ARG A 366 -7.64 -12.59 16.89
N ARG A 367 -7.64 -11.26 16.81
CA ARG A 367 -6.61 -10.36 17.34
C ARG A 367 -7.30 -9.28 18.17
N THR A 368 -6.82 -9.08 19.38
CA THR A 368 -7.26 -8.01 20.28
C THR A 368 -6.04 -7.25 20.75
N SER A 369 -6.07 -5.92 20.67
CA SER A 369 -4.94 -5.09 21.08
C SER A 369 -5.39 -3.88 21.87
N LEU A 370 -4.58 -3.49 22.86
CA LEU A 370 -4.70 -2.24 23.60
C LEU A 370 -3.41 -1.46 23.39
N PHE A 371 -3.50 -0.18 23.08
CA PHE A 371 -2.33 0.65 22.85
C PHE A 371 -2.45 2.04 23.47
N SER A 372 -1.29 2.61 23.76
CA SER A 372 -1.11 4.01 24.16
C SER A 372 0.20 4.50 23.57
N GLU A 373 0.15 5.62 22.87
CA GLU A 373 1.32 6.33 22.34
C GLU A 373 1.28 7.78 22.79
N ASN A 374 2.36 8.25 23.41
CA ASN A 374 2.42 9.56 24.04
C ASN A 374 3.60 10.32 23.44
N ILE A 375 3.31 11.46 22.82
CA ILE A 375 4.29 12.39 22.27
C ILE A 375 4.41 13.54 23.26
N LEU A 376 5.59 13.73 23.83
CA LEU A 376 5.91 14.76 24.80
C LEU A 376 6.90 15.75 24.18
N SER A 377 6.55 17.03 24.13
CA SER A 377 7.42 18.09 23.63
C SER A 377 7.68 19.15 24.71
N ASN A 378 8.93 19.64 24.77
CA ASN A 378 9.32 20.73 25.66
C ASN A 378 10.54 21.47 25.08
N GLY A 379 10.29 22.67 24.55
CA GLY A 379 11.30 23.47 23.88
C GLY A 379 11.88 22.73 22.68
N LYS A 380 13.15 22.33 22.75
CA LYS A 380 13.85 21.63 21.67
C LYS A 380 13.73 20.10 21.75
N PHE A 381 13.20 19.56 22.84
CA PHE A 381 13.08 18.12 23.04
C PHE A 381 11.71 17.60 22.57
N GLU A 382 11.73 16.43 21.96
CA GLU A 382 10.55 15.62 21.65
C GLU A 382 10.82 14.18 22.09
N VAL A 383 9.85 13.55 22.77
CA VAL A 383 9.94 12.16 23.22
C VAL A 383 8.63 11.46 22.88
N THR A 384 8.70 10.37 22.12
CA THR A 384 7.54 9.52 21.85
C THR A 384 7.69 8.21 22.61
N ALA A 385 6.77 7.90 23.51
CA ALA A 385 6.72 6.66 24.25
C ALA A 385 5.42 5.92 23.95
N GLY A 386 5.53 4.74 23.35
CA GLY A 386 4.40 3.91 22.94
C GLY A 386 4.49 2.50 23.48
N PHE A 387 3.33 1.89 23.73
CA PHE A 387 3.22 0.46 23.96
C PHE A 387 1.95 -0.10 23.32
N ARG A 388 2.04 -1.34 22.85
CA ARG A 388 0.91 -2.12 22.36
C ARG A 388 0.92 -3.49 23.01
N TYR A 389 -0.15 -3.82 23.74
CA TYR A 389 -0.41 -5.19 24.18
C TYR A 389 -1.25 -5.89 23.12
N ASN A 390 -0.83 -7.07 22.67
CA ASN A 390 -1.56 -7.89 21.72
C ASN A 390 -1.93 -9.22 22.36
N ALA A 391 -3.12 -9.72 22.08
CA ALA A 391 -3.55 -11.08 22.35
C ALA A 391 -4.18 -11.65 21.08
N TYR A 392 -3.86 -12.90 20.75
CA TYR A 392 -4.45 -13.53 19.58
C TYR A 392 -4.75 -15.01 19.80
N LYS A 393 -5.66 -15.50 18.96
CA LYS A 393 -6.03 -16.91 18.90
C LYS A 393 -6.27 -17.32 17.45
N THR A 394 -5.63 -18.38 17.00
CA THR A 394 -5.76 -18.98 15.68
C THR A 394 -6.26 -20.41 15.83
N GLU A 395 -7.44 -20.70 15.29
CA GLU A 395 -8.07 -22.02 15.37
C GLU A 395 -8.60 -22.46 14.00
N GLY A 396 -8.46 -23.73 13.64
CA GLY A 396 -8.94 -24.22 12.35
C GLY A 396 -8.54 -25.65 12.04
N ARG A 397 -9.08 -26.20 10.95
CA ARG A 397 -8.75 -27.54 10.48
C ARG A 397 -8.03 -27.46 9.13
N SER A 398 -6.81 -27.98 9.10
CA SER A 398 -6.05 -28.16 7.85
C SER A 398 -6.78 -29.12 6.91
N SER A 399 -6.52 -29.05 5.61
CA SER A 399 -7.11 -29.95 4.60
C SER A 399 -6.79 -31.42 4.81
N ASN A 400 -5.73 -31.73 5.57
CA ASN A 400 -5.41 -33.10 6.00
C ASN A 400 -6.22 -33.58 7.23
N GLY A 401 -7.12 -32.74 7.76
CA GLY A 401 -7.96 -33.05 8.91
C GLY A 401 -7.35 -32.74 10.28
N THR A 402 -6.11 -32.25 10.36
CA THR A 402 -5.48 -31.87 11.64
C THR A 402 -6.10 -30.57 12.17
N PHE A 403 -6.52 -30.59 13.43
CA PHE A 403 -7.01 -29.39 14.13
C PHE A 403 -5.84 -28.64 14.75
N ILE A 404 -5.81 -27.32 14.57
CA ILE A 404 -4.79 -26.42 15.08
C ILE A 404 -5.48 -25.41 16.00
N ASP A 405 -4.87 -25.17 17.17
CA ASP A 405 -5.25 -24.14 18.13
C ASP A 405 -3.96 -23.51 18.67
N ILE A 406 -3.73 -22.24 18.34
CA ILE A 406 -2.54 -21.47 18.71
C ILE A 406 -3.02 -20.18 19.37
N ASP A 407 -2.59 -19.93 20.61
CA ASP A 407 -2.80 -18.66 21.30
C ASP A 407 -1.47 -18.11 21.82
N HIS A 408 -1.31 -16.79 21.80
CA HIS A 408 -0.20 -16.09 22.43
C HIS A 408 -0.59 -14.64 22.74
N SER A 409 0.26 -13.98 23.52
CA SER A 409 0.21 -12.53 23.76
C SER A 409 1.60 -11.91 23.62
N SER A 410 1.65 -10.59 23.40
CA SER A 410 2.89 -9.82 23.32
C SER A 410 2.72 -8.43 23.92
N LEU A 411 3.83 -7.83 24.32
CA LEU A 411 3.95 -6.41 24.63
C LEU A 411 5.01 -5.80 23.72
N ASP A 412 4.61 -4.84 22.92
CA ASP A 412 5.39 -4.22 21.86
C ASP A 412 5.64 -2.74 22.22
N PRO A 413 6.72 -2.42 22.95
CA PRO A 413 7.10 -1.05 23.30
C PRO A 413 7.86 -0.33 22.18
N LYS A 414 7.78 1.00 22.21
CA LYS A 414 8.51 1.93 21.35
C LYS A 414 8.94 3.16 22.15
N LEU A 415 10.17 3.62 21.93
CA LEU A 415 10.68 4.89 22.46
C LEU A 415 11.46 5.62 21.38
N THR A 416 11.05 6.83 21.05
CA THR A 416 11.78 7.77 20.21
C THR A 416 12.17 9.00 21.02
N VAL A 417 13.39 9.51 20.83
CA VAL A 417 13.85 10.78 21.37
C VAL A 417 14.43 11.62 20.25
N GLY A 418 13.91 12.83 20.09
CA GLY A 418 14.37 13.84 19.13
C GLY A 418 14.83 15.12 19.81
N TYR A 419 15.79 15.82 19.20
CA TYR A 419 16.27 17.12 19.68
C TYR A 419 16.54 18.09 18.54
N TRP A 420 15.88 19.24 18.55
CA TRP A 420 16.10 20.33 17.58
C TRP A 420 17.45 21.01 17.82
N VAL A 421 18.48 20.57 17.09
CA VAL A 421 19.82 21.18 17.13
C VAL A 421 19.82 22.55 16.46
N THR A 422 19.00 22.72 15.43
CA THR A 422 18.66 24.00 14.80
C THR A 422 17.14 24.15 14.72
N ASP A 423 16.65 25.25 14.14
CA ASP A 423 15.24 25.46 13.80
C ASP A 423 14.76 24.61 12.61
N TRP A 424 15.67 23.96 11.89
CA TRP A 424 15.38 23.22 10.65
C TRP A 424 15.88 21.77 10.64
N MET A 425 16.64 21.36 11.66
CA MET A 425 17.24 20.02 11.75
C MET A 425 17.00 19.40 13.11
N GLN A 426 16.42 18.20 13.10
CA GLN A 426 16.14 17.40 14.30
C GLN A 426 16.74 15.99 14.13
N PRO A 427 17.91 15.70 14.72
CA PRO A 427 18.31 14.32 14.96
C PRO A 427 17.33 13.62 15.91
N TYR A 428 17.09 12.34 15.65
CA TYR A 428 16.32 11.45 16.52
C TYR A 428 16.94 10.06 16.61
N ALA A 429 16.61 9.37 17.71
CA ALA A 429 16.91 7.96 17.91
C ALA A 429 15.64 7.23 18.35
N SER A 430 15.40 6.05 17.79
CA SER A 430 14.24 5.21 18.10
C SER A 430 14.68 3.79 18.42
N VAL A 431 14.05 3.19 19.44
CA VAL A 431 14.15 1.76 19.75
C VAL A 431 12.74 1.19 19.86
N SER A 432 12.55 -0.01 19.34
CA SER A 432 11.23 -0.63 19.33
C SER A 432 11.28 -2.15 19.32
N ARG A 433 10.20 -2.76 19.79
CA ARG A 433 9.92 -4.19 19.67
C ARG A 433 8.52 -4.37 19.11
N THR A 434 8.37 -5.23 18.11
CA THR A 434 7.09 -5.59 17.50
C THR A 434 6.96 -7.10 17.36
N THR A 435 5.73 -7.60 17.36
CA THR A 435 5.47 -9.04 17.23
C THR A 435 4.52 -9.30 16.08
N ARG A 436 4.85 -10.25 15.22
CA ARG A 436 3.96 -10.77 14.18
C ARG A 436 3.56 -12.20 14.52
N ILE A 437 2.27 -12.48 14.41
CA ILE A 437 1.71 -13.78 14.71
C ILE A 437 1.78 -14.71 13.48
N PRO A 438 1.83 -16.03 13.65
CA PRO A 438 1.65 -16.97 12.54
C PRO A 438 0.30 -16.74 11.86
N THR A 439 0.27 -16.82 10.53
CA THR A 439 -0.96 -16.67 9.75
C THR A 439 -1.75 -17.97 9.69
N LEU A 440 -3.04 -17.89 9.33
CA LEU A 440 -3.85 -19.08 9.02
C LEU A 440 -3.22 -19.90 7.90
N GLN A 441 -2.66 -19.26 6.88
CA GLN A 441 -2.01 -19.93 5.75
C GLN A 441 -0.77 -20.73 6.19
N GLU A 442 0.01 -20.20 7.13
CA GLU A 442 1.20 -20.88 7.65
C GLU A 442 0.85 -22.01 8.62
N ALA A 443 -0.07 -21.75 9.55
CA ALA A 443 -0.45 -22.70 10.58
C ALA A 443 -1.27 -23.88 10.04
N LEU A 444 -2.18 -23.62 9.09
CA LEU A 444 -3.17 -24.59 8.59
C LEU A 444 -2.80 -25.18 7.22
N LEU A 445 -1.59 -24.91 6.70
CA LEU A 445 -1.08 -25.51 5.47
C LEU A 445 -1.39 -27.02 5.43
N GLY A 446 -1.79 -27.56 4.29
CA GLY A 446 -2.27 -28.95 4.22
C GLY A 446 -2.40 -29.46 2.80
N GLY A 447 -2.80 -30.72 2.61
CA GLY A 447 -3.20 -31.23 1.30
C GLY A 447 -2.04 -31.56 0.36
N SER A 448 -2.32 -31.53 -0.94
CA SER A 448 -1.41 -31.86 -2.04
C SER A 448 -1.39 -30.78 -3.12
N HIS A 449 -0.23 -30.62 -3.77
CA HIS A 449 -0.12 -29.70 -4.90
C HIS A 449 -0.80 -30.28 -6.15
N GLY A 450 -1.55 -29.44 -6.87
CA GLY A 450 -2.23 -29.83 -8.10
C GLY A 450 -1.25 -30.35 -9.16
N GLY A 451 -1.60 -31.42 -9.86
CA GLY A 451 -0.76 -32.01 -10.91
C GLY A 451 0.44 -32.83 -10.44
N THR A 452 0.71 -32.96 -9.13
CA THR A 452 1.79 -33.81 -8.58
C THR A 452 1.23 -34.85 -7.60
N SER A 453 1.52 -36.13 -7.82
CA SER A 453 1.02 -37.24 -6.97
C SER A 453 1.87 -37.52 -5.72
N ASN A 454 2.90 -36.72 -5.44
CA ASN A 454 4.06 -37.19 -4.70
C ASN A 454 4.53 -36.29 -3.53
N GLY A 455 3.89 -35.13 -3.28
CA GLY A 455 4.25 -34.23 -2.16
C GLY A 455 3.10 -33.98 -1.21
N VAL A 456 3.37 -33.95 0.10
CA VAL A 456 2.37 -33.64 1.14
C VAL A 456 2.71 -32.33 1.84
N PHE A 457 1.71 -31.48 2.02
CA PHE A 457 1.82 -30.24 2.78
C PHE A 457 1.23 -30.47 4.17
N LEU A 458 1.93 -30.05 5.21
CA LEU A 458 1.59 -30.36 6.59
C LEU A 458 1.41 -29.09 7.42
N PRO A 459 0.39 -29.05 8.31
CA PRO A 459 0.20 -27.92 9.21
C PRO A 459 1.26 -27.97 10.31
N ASN A 460 1.50 -26.82 10.94
CA ASN A 460 2.40 -26.73 12.09
C ASN A 460 1.72 -26.04 13.28
N PRO A 461 1.24 -26.79 14.28
CA PRO A 461 0.64 -26.23 15.49
C PRO A 461 1.65 -25.58 16.43
N ASN A 462 2.95 -25.75 16.20
CA ASN A 462 4.01 -25.29 17.11
C ASN A 462 4.69 -24.00 16.64
N LEU A 463 4.11 -23.30 15.66
CA LEU A 463 4.65 -22.02 15.19
C LEU A 463 4.59 -20.98 16.30
N ARG A 464 5.74 -20.37 16.58
CA ARG A 464 5.85 -19.22 17.48
C ARG A 464 5.70 -17.91 16.70
N PRO A 465 5.27 -16.82 17.36
CA PRO A 465 5.34 -15.48 16.78
C PRO A 465 6.75 -15.09 16.35
N GLU A 466 6.87 -14.30 15.29
CA GLU A 466 8.11 -13.60 14.93
C GLU A 466 8.23 -12.35 15.81
N VAL A 467 9.40 -12.13 16.41
CA VAL A 467 9.66 -10.96 17.26
C VAL A 467 10.73 -10.10 16.62
N SER A 468 10.41 -8.85 16.31
CA SER A 468 11.33 -7.89 15.70
C SER A 468 11.77 -6.85 16.73
N GLU A 469 13.07 -6.63 16.82
CA GLU A 469 13.69 -5.54 17.59
C GLU A 469 14.36 -4.57 16.61
N GLY A 470 13.98 -3.30 16.68
CA GLY A 470 14.42 -2.25 15.77
C GLY A 470 15.17 -1.13 16.47
N VAL A 471 16.22 -0.61 15.82
CA VAL A 471 16.88 0.65 16.17
C VAL A 471 16.90 1.54 14.94
N GLU A 472 16.57 2.82 15.10
CA GLU A 472 16.68 3.84 14.06
C GLU A 472 17.42 5.07 14.57
N LEU A 473 18.25 5.65 13.72
CA LEU A 473 18.94 6.91 13.94
C LEU A 473 18.71 7.78 12.72
N GLY A 474 18.03 8.91 12.89
CA GLY A 474 17.65 9.73 11.75
C GLY A 474 17.81 11.22 11.99
N PHE A 475 17.69 11.96 10.90
CA PHE A 475 17.65 13.42 10.86
C PHE A 475 16.41 13.81 10.07
N LYS A 476 15.55 14.63 10.68
CA LYS A 476 14.48 15.35 9.99
C LYS A 476 15.00 16.72 9.57
N LEU A 477 14.76 17.10 8.32
CA LEU A 477 15.25 18.32 7.70
C LEU A 477 14.06 19.11 7.13
N GLU A 478 13.86 20.33 7.59
CA GLU A 478 12.81 21.23 7.12
C GLU A 478 13.31 22.67 7.10
N LYS A 479 13.72 23.18 5.94
CA LYS A 479 14.23 24.54 5.78
C LYS A 479 13.51 25.30 4.69
N SER A 480 12.85 26.39 5.08
CA SER A 480 12.38 27.43 4.16
C SER A 480 13.48 28.47 3.91
N ASN A 481 13.45 29.08 2.72
CA ASN A 481 14.38 30.11 2.27
C ASN A 481 15.85 29.66 2.42
N LEU A 482 16.15 28.46 1.92
CA LEU A 482 17.48 27.85 1.94
C LEU A 482 18.47 28.65 1.07
N PHE A 483 18.12 28.95 -0.18
CA PHE A 483 18.98 29.72 -1.10
C PHE A 483 18.39 31.08 -1.48
N SER A 484 17.06 31.18 -1.50
CA SER A 484 16.29 32.34 -1.95
C SER A 484 14.91 32.37 -1.32
N ASP A 485 14.29 33.55 -1.26
CA ASP A 485 12.94 33.70 -0.72
C ASP A 485 11.94 32.85 -1.52
N GLY A 486 11.16 32.03 -0.80
CA GLY A 486 10.14 31.15 -1.36
C GLY A 486 10.63 29.78 -1.80
N ASP A 487 11.91 29.44 -1.65
CA ASP A 487 12.37 28.05 -1.80
C ASP A 487 12.25 27.24 -0.50
N ARG A 488 12.21 25.92 -0.64
CA ARG A 488 12.08 24.99 0.49
C ARG A 488 12.89 23.72 0.23
N LEU A 489 13.57 23.26 1.27
CA LEU A 489 14.15 21.93 1.37
C LEU A 489 13.43 21.17 2.49
N SER A 490 12.92 20.00 2.18
CA SER A 490 12.34 19.05 3.14
C SER A 490 12.95 17.67 2.94
N GLY A 491 12.96 16.87 4.00
CA GLY A 491 13.40 15.49 3.88
C GLY A 491 13.92 14.86 5.15
N ARG A 492 14.52 13.69 4.96
CA ARG A 492 15.07 12.85 6.01
C ARG A 492 16.28 12.06 5.55
N VAL A 493 17.14 11.76 6.50
CA VAL A 493 18.19 10.77 6.38
C VAL A 493 18.06 9.82 7.56
N ASN A 494 18.04 8.52 7.32
CA ASN A 494 17.81 7.53 8.37
C ASN A 494 18.73 6.33 8.21
N TYR A 495 19.30 5.86 9.31
CA TYR A 495 19.91 4.55 9.43
C TYR A 495 18.96 3.66 10.23
N TYR A 496 18.72 2.44 9.75
CA TYR A 496 17.93 1.46 10.47
C TYR A 496 18.68 0.14 10.65
N GLU A 497 18.35 -0.56 11.72
CA GLU A 497 18.67 -1.98 11.89
C GLU A 497 17.48 -2.68 12.54
N MET A 498 17.05 -3.80 11.95
CA MET A 498 16.01 -4.66 12.49
C MET A 498 16.52 -6.09 12.63
N ARG A 499 16.22 -6.71 13.76
CA ARG A 499 16.56 -8.11 14.05
C ARG A 499 15.30 -8.88 14.38
N VAL A 500 15.05 -9.97 13.66
CA VAL A 500 13.85 -10.78 13.82
C VAL A 500 14.24 -12.16 14.32
N GLU A 501 13.72 -12.51 15.49
CA GLU A 501 13.78 -13.86 16.05
C GLU A 501 12.58 -14.68 15.58
N ASP A 502 12.76 -16.01 15.57
CA ASP A 502 11.71 -16.97 15.21
C ASP A 502 11.09 -16.75 13.82
N TYR A 503 11.90 -16.30 12.87
CA TYR A 503 11.44 -16.04 11.49
C TYR A 503 10.80 -17.29 10.86
N ILE A 504 9.58 -17.18 10.35
CA ILE A 504 8.81 -18.27 9.77
C ILE A 504 9.11 -18.39 8.27
N THR A 505 9.47 -19.59 7.83
CA THR A 505 9.60 -19.91 6.40
C THR A 505 9.12 -21.32 6.10
N GLY A 506 8.90 -21.61 4.82
CA GLY A 506 8.66 -22.97 4.37
C GLY A 506 9.91 -23.82 4.57
N VAL A 507 9.73 -25.08 4.96
CA VAL A 507 10.78 -26.10 5.03
C VAL A 507 10.30 -27.35 4.30
N ILE A 508 11.20 -27.96 3.52
CA ILE A 508 10.94 -29.22 2.81
C ILE A 508 11.83 -30.30 3.38
N SER A 509 11.23 -31.44 3.72
CA SER A 509 11.94 -32.67 4.08
C SER A 509 11.72 -33.71 2.98
N PHE A 510 12.79 -34.36 2.53
CA PHE A 510 12.71 -35.45 1.56
C PHE A 510 12.75 -36.80 2.28
N THR A 511 11.84 -37.71 1.92
CA THR A 511 11.77 -39.06 2.49
C THR A 511 12.09 -40.13 1.44
N PRO A 512 12.86 -41.18 1.78
CA PRO A 512 13.09 -42.30 0.87
C PRO A 512 11.77 -43.05 0.56
N PRO A 513 11.65 -43.67 -0.63
CA PRO A 513 10.52 -44.56 -0.95
C PRO A 513 10.34 -45.68 0.10
N PRO A 514 9.10 -46.15 0.37
CA PRO A 514 7.87 -45.95 -0.39
C PRO A 514 6.98 -44.77 0.05
N GLY A 515 7.46 -43.87 0.91
CA GLY A 515 6.72 -42.67 1.33
C GLY A 515 6.62 -41.60 0.23
N PRO A 516 5.82 -40.52 0.42
CA PRO A 516 5.86 -39.38 -0.48
C PRO A 516 7.30 -38.84 -0.57
N PRO A 517 7.86 -38.55 -1.75
CA PRO A 517 9.24 -38.08 -1.86
C PRO A 517 9.53 -36.79 -1.09
N PHE A 518 8.52 -35.97 -0.78
CA PHE A 518 8.72 -34.84 0.13
C PHE A 518 7.50 -34.48 0.98
N ALA A 519 7.78 -33.86 2.14
CA ALA A 519 6.82 -33.18 2.99
C ALA A 519 7.23 -31.71 3.15
N ALA A 520 6.28 -30.78 3.03
CA ALA A 520 6.51 -29.35 3.17
C ALA A 520 5.66 -28.77 4.32
N THR A 521 6.25 -27.92 5.15
CA THR A 521 5.54 -27.23 6.25
C THR A 521 6.15 -25.85 6.48
N PHE A 522 5.50 -24.99 7.27
CA PHE A 522 6.15 -23.77 7.77
C PHE A 522 6.81 -24.04 9.11
N ALA A 523 7.98 -23.44 9.37
CA ALA A 523 8.69 -23.56 10.63
C ALA A 523 9.43 -22.26 10.99
N ASN A 524 9.62 -22.02 12.29
CA ASN A 524 10.52 -20.97 12.78
C ASN A 524 11.98 -21.38 12.54
N VAL A 525 12.77 -20.51 11.92
CA VAL A 525 14.19 -20.71 11.66
C VAL A 525 15.01 -20.32 12.89
N ALA A 526 16.07 -21.07 13.18
CA ALA A 526 16.97 -20.76 14.28
C ALA A 526 17.86 -19.54 13.97
N GLY A 527 18.15 -18.73 14.99
CA GLY A 527 18.98 -17.53 14.87
C GLY A 527 18.17 -16.24 14.70
N LYS A 528 18.87 -15.13 14.48
CA LYS A 528 18.26 -13.83 14.19
C LYS A 528 18.42 -13.51 12.71
N SER A 529 17.31 -13.28 12.02
CA SER A 529 17.32 -12.65 10.70
C SER A 529 17.57 -11.16 10.87
N LYS A 530 18.37 -10.54 10.02
CA LYS A 530 18.75 -9.13 10.18
C LYS A 530 18.60 -8.37 8.86
N THR A 531 18.06 -7.16 8.95
CA THR A 531 18.15 -6.16 7.88
C THR A 531 18.70 -4.87 8.45
N LYS A 532 19.54 -4.18 7.70
CA LYS A 532 20.06 -2.85 8.05
C LYS A 532 20.26 -2.03 6.80
N GLY A 533 20.19 -0.71 6.93
CA GLY A 533 20.30 0.15 5.76
C GLY A 533 20.35 1.62 6.05
N VAL A 534 20.52 2.39 4.97
CA VAL A 534 20.46 3.85 4.95
C VAL A 534 19.35 4.26 4.00
N GLU A 535 18.52 5.20 4.44
CA GLU A 535 17.41 5.81 3.70
C GLU A 535 17.71 7.30 3.56
N VAL A 536 17.61 7.84 2.35
CA VAL A 536 17.67 9.28 2.08
C VAL A 536 16.43 9.64 1.27
N ASP A 537 15.77 10.71 1.67
CA ASP A 537 14.58 11.26 1.03
C ASP A 537 14.67 12.78 1.11
N LEU A 538 14.86 13.45 -0.02
CA LEU A 538 15.06 14.89 -0.08
C LEU A 538 14.17 15.45 -1.18
N SER A 539 13.39 16.48 -0.87
CA SER A 539 12.73 17.30 -1.86
C SER A 539 13.14 18.76 -1.73
N TYR A 540 13.36 19.38 -2.87
CA TYR A 540 13.63 20.80 -2.97
C TYR A 540 12.67 21.41 -3.99
N SER A 541 11.98 22.46 -3.60
CA SER A 541 11.07 23.18 -4.48
C SER A 541 11.29 24.68 -4.39
N ASN A 542 11.04 25.35 -5.52
CA ASN A 542 10.88 26.80 -5.59
C ASN A 542 9.81 27.13 -6.64
N GLN A 543 9.61 28.43 -6.93
CA GLN A 543 8.61 28.89 -7.91
C GLN A 543 8.74 28.26 -9.31
N ARG A 544 9.91 27.76 -9.71
CA ARG A 544 10.13 27.25 -11.07
C ARG A 544 10.41 25.76 -11.13
N TYR A 545 11.02 25.21 -10.09
CA TYR A 545 11.58 23.86 -10.10
C TYR A 545 11.05 23.05 -8.94
N ASP A 546 10.90 21.76 -9.23
CA ASP A 546 10.59 20.76 -8.23
C ASP A 546 11.56 19.59 -8.41
N MET A 547 12.33 19.30 -7.37
CA MET A 547 13.41 18.33 -7.39
C MET A 547 13.21 17.33 -6.26
N GLY A 548 13.36 16.05 -6.56
CA GLY A 548 13.26 14.97 -5.59
C GLY A 548 14.43 14.00 -5.73
N MET A 549 14.92 13.51 -4.60
CA MET A 549 15.91 12.44 -4.54
C MET A 549 15.52 11.45 -3.45
N THR A 550 15.37 10.18 -3.84
CA THR A 550 15.28 9.07 -2.90
C THR A 550 16.45 8.12 -3.13
N TYR A 551 17.11 7.70 -2.06
CA TYR A 551 18.16 6.69 -2.13
C TYR A 551 17.97 5.69 -1.01
N SER A 552 18.27 4.44 -1.28
CA SER A 552 18.25 3.39 -0.26
C SER A 552 19.40 2.43 -0.46
N TYR A 553 20.11 2.15 0.61
CA TYR A 553 21.06 1.06 0.73
C TYR A 553 20.51 0.04 1.72
N ALA A 554 20.43 -1.23 1.35
CA ALA A 554 19.93 -2.30 2.21
C ALA A 554 20.86 -3.53 2.20
N ASP A 555 21.18 -4.02 3.39
CA ASP A 555 21.87 -5.29 3.61
C ASP A 555 20.90 -6.26 4.29
N ASN A 556 20.44 -7.25 3.53
CA ASN A 556 19.35 -8.16 3.90
C ASN A 556 19.89 -9.56 4.19
N ASP A 557 20.11 -9.86 5.47
CA ASP A 557 20.40 -11.20 5.99
C ASP A 557 19.10 -11.88 6.45
N LEU A 558 18.22 -12.14 5.47
CA LEU A 558 16.94 -12.80 5.68
C LEU A 558 16.99 -14.25 5.15
N PRO A 559 16.33 -15.21 5.84
CA PRO A 559 16.20 -16.58 5.35
C PRO A 559 15.56 -16.62 3.97
N ASP A 560 16.11 -17.45 3.09
CA ASP A 560 15.52 -17.68 1.78
C ASP A 560 14.15 -18.35 1.94
N GLN A 561 13.20 -17.91 1.11
CA GLN A 561 11.88 -18.52 1.05
C GLN A 561 11.88 -19.70 0.08
N ILE A 562 11.06 -20.70 0.38
CA ILE A 562 10.85 -21.85 -0.51
C ILE A 562 9.83 -21.48 -1.58
N ASN A 563 10.23 -21.60 -2.84
CA ASN A 563 9.36 -21.36 -3.99
C ASN A 563 8.07 -22.21 -3.88
N GLY A 564 6.90 -21.57 -4.00
CA GLY A 564 5.60 -22.20 -3.79
C GLY A 564 5.05 -22.04 -2.37
N LEU A 565 5.88 -21.69 -1.38
CA LEU A 565 5.50 -21.31 -0.01
C LEU A 565 5.89 -19.86 0.32
N GLY A 566 6.24 -19.10 -0.72
CA GLY A 566 6.76 -17.74 -0.64
C GLY A 566 7.82 -17.46 -1.70
N ALA A 567 8.09 -16.17 -1.92
CA ALA A 567 9.12 -15.69 -2.85
C ALA A 567 10.20 -14.89 -2.11
N THR A 568 11.34 -14.65 -2.77
CA THR A 568 12.47 -13.88 -2.21
C THR A 568 12.06 -12.48 -1.79
N GLN A 569 12.13 -12.16 -0.50
CA GLN A 569 11.65 -10.89 0.05
C GLN A 569 12.75 -9.82 0.13
N LYS A 570 14.00 -10.20 -0.15
CA LYS A 570 15.17 -9.32 -0.08
C LYS A 570 15.01 -8.15 -1.06
N THR A 571 15.08 -6.92 -0.55
CA THR A 571 15.12 -5.70 -1.38
C THR A 571 16.42 -5.63 -2.18
N PRO A 572 16.45 -4.80 -3.24
CA PRO A 572 17.70 -4.40 -3.90
C PRO A 572 18.72 -3.90 -2.88
N LYS A 573 20.00 -4.14 -3.15
CA LYS A 573 21.07 -3.59 -2.30
C LYS A 573 21.08 -2.06 -2.36
N GLU A 574 20.85 -1.49 -3.52
CA GLU A 574 20.83 -0.06 -3.79
C GLU A 574 19.65 0.29 -4.72
N THR A 575 18.93 1.35 -4.37
CA THR A 575 17.99 2.03 -5.25
C THR A 575 18.26 3.53 -5.24
N LEU A 576 18.05 4.19 -6.37
CA LEU A 576 18.14 5.64 -6.51
C LEU A 576 16.98 6.11 -7.39
N SER A 577 16.18 7.05 -6.90
CA SER A 577 15.23 7.78 -7.74
C SER A 577 15.57 9.26 -7.72
N LEU A 578 15.61 9.86 -8.90
CA LEU A 578 15.80 11.29 -9.10
C LEU A 578 14.61 11.85 -9.87
N ARG A 579 14.08 12.98 -9.45
CA ARG A 579 12.99 13.69 -10.12
C ARG A 579 13.39 15.14 -10.32
N LEU A 580 13.13 15.66 -11.52
CA LEU A 580 13.26 17.06 -11.85
C LEU A 580 12.06 17.47 -12.69
N ALA A 581 11.28 18.42 -12.18
CA ALA A 581 10.21 19.06 -12.91
C ALA A 581 10.43 20.57 -12.97
N ARG A 582 9.92 21.17 -14.03
CA ARG A 582 9.91 22.62 -14.22
C ARG A 582 8.52 23.09 -14.57
N ARG A 583 8.09 24.15 -13.91
CA ARG A 583 6.84 24.86 -14.16
C ARG A 583 7.06 25.99 -15.17
N PHE A 584 6.10 26.17 -16.06
CA PHE A 584 6.06 27.16 -17.15
C PHE A 584 4.66 27.75 -17.23
N MET A 585 4.53 28.87 -17.96
CA MET A 585 3.24 29.50 -18.25
C MET A 585 2.43 29.83 -16.98
N GLU A 586 3.08 30.45 -15.99
CA GLU A 586 2.44 30.77 -14.70
C GLU A 586 1.85 29.50 -14.06
N ASP A 587 2.69 28.48 -13.95
CA ASP A 587 2.40 27.15 -13.39
C ASP A 587 1.38 26.28 -14.14
N ARG A 588 0.81 26.76 -15.24
CA ARG A 588 -0.14 25.97 -16.07
C ARG A 588 0.50 24.82 -16.84
N LEU A 589 1.82 24.83 -17.08
CA LEU A 589 2.53 23.74 -17.75
C LEU A 589 3.67 23.23 -16.88
N THR A 590 3.59 21.97 -16.46
CA THR A 590 4.69 21.27 -15.79
C THR A 590 5.30 20.25 -16.74
N VAL A 591 6.62 20.30 -16.92
CA VAL A 591 7.39 19.29 -17.68
C VAL A 591 8.44 18.71 -16.76
N GLY A 592 8.50 17.38 -16.66
CA GLY A 592 9.43 16.70 -15.78
C GLY A 592 10.03 15.43 -16.35
N GLY A 593 11.13 15.03 -15.73
CA GLY A 593 11.81 13.77 -15.98
C GLY A 593 12.13 13.09 -14.65
N GLN A 594 12.14 11.77 -14.68
CA GLN A 594 12.49 10.94 -13.53
C GLN A 594 13.41 9.79 -13.95
N TYR A 595 14.42 9.54 -13.14
CA TYR A 595 15.33 8.42 -13.28
C TYR A 595 15.14 7.49 -12.09
N HIS A 596 15.07 6.18 -12.33
CA HIS A 596 14.99 5.17 -11.28
C HIS A 596 15.99 4.05 -11.56
N PHE A 597 16.95 3.87 -10.68
CA PHE A 597 17.97 2.83 -10.73
C PHE A 597 17.72 1.77 -9.65
N VAL A 598 17.93 0.51 -10.02
CA VAL A 598 17.82 -0.64 -9.13
C VAL A 598 19.04 -1.54 -9.33
N SER A 599 19.79 -1.75 -8.26
CA SER A 599 20.83 -2.78 -8.23
C SER A 599 20.19 -4.14 -8.02
N VAL A 600 20.51 -5.10 -8.87
CA VAL A 600 20.06 -6.48 -8.72
C VAL A 600 21.19 -7.37 -8.20
N GLY A 601 22.43 -7.07 -8.59
CA GLY A 601 23.59 -7.90 -8.26
C GLY A 601 23.51 -9.32 -8.87
N SER A 602 24.52 -10.15 -8.59
CA SER A 602 24.72 -11.47 -9.21
C SER A 602 23.84 -12.61 -8.65
N ILE A 603 22.74 -12.29 -7.95
CA ILE A 603 22.01 -13.24 -7.09
C ILE A 603 21.28 -14.33 -7.90
N LYS A 604 20.95 -14.07 -9.17
CA LYS A 604 20.45 -15.07 -10.13
C LYS A 604 20.96 -14.80 -11.55
N PRO A 605 21.34 -15.83 -12.33
CA PRO A 605 21.60 -15.67 -13.76
C PRO A 605 20.39 -15.04 -14.47
N GLY A 606 20.62 -14.01 -15.28
CA GLY A 606 19.58 -13.36 -16.09
C GLY A 606 18.94 -12.10 -15.49
N PHE A 607 19.33 -11.69 -14.28
CA PHE A 607 19.00 -10.36 -13.78
C PHE A 607 20.23 -9.46 -13.82
N ASN A 608 20.07 -8.26 -14.38
CA ASN A 608 21.08 -7.22 -14.39
C ASN A 608 20.54 -5.99 -13.68
N ASP A 609 21.45 -5.17 -13.16
CA ASP A 609 21.13 -3.82 -12.74
C ASP A 609 20.45 -3.08 -13.89
N TYR A 610 19.47 -2.23 -13.57
CA TYR A 610 18.74 -1.49 -14.58
C TYR A 610 18.43 -0.06 -14.13
N GLY A 611 18.40 0.83 -15.11
CA GLY A 611 17.97 2.21 -14.96
C GLY A 611 16.82 2.50 -15.91
N LEU A 612 15.76 3.12 -15.40
CA LEU A 612 14.61 3.55 -16.17
C LEU A 612 14.55 5.07 -16.16
N PHE A 613 14.28 5.66 -17.31
CA PHE A 613 14.06 7.09 -17.44
C PHE A 613 12.66 7.33 -17.97
N ASP A 614 11.84 8.07 -17.22
CA ASP A 614 10.50 8.45 -17.66
C ASP A 614 10.45 9.97 -17.82
N VAL A 615 9.63 10.44 -18.77
CA VAL A 615 9.35 11.86 -18.97
C VAL A 615 7.86 12.08 -18.95
N TYR A 616 7.44 13.24 -18.46
CA TYR A 616 6.03 13.60 -18.36
C TYR A 616 5.80 15.09 -18.58
N ALA A 617 4.58 15.41 -18.97
CA ALA A 617 4.07 16.77 -19.03
C ALA A 617 2.62 16.80 -18.56
N SER A 618 2.26 17.87 -17.86
CA SER A 618 0.89 18.19 -17.46
C SER A 618 0.60 19.63 -17.84
N TYR A 619 -0.53 19.86 -18.50
CA TYR A 619 -0.95 21.18 -18.98
C TYR A 619 -2.38 21.48 -18.58
N ASP A 620 -2.56 22.46 -17.72
CA ASP A 620 -3.86 22.99 -17.31
C ASP A 620 -4.40 23.91 -18.40
N MET A 621 -5.18 23.35 -19.32
CA MET A 621 -5.79 24.08 -20.43
C MET A 621 -6.80 25.11 -19.94
N THR A 622 -7.57 24.74 -18.92
CA THR A 622 -8.46 25.60 -18.16
C THR A 622 -8.27 25.27 -16.68
N ASP A 623 -8.90 26.04 -15.79
CA ASP A 623 -8.79 25.77 -14.35
C ASP A 623 -9.49 24.44 -13.96
N ASN A 624 -10.32 23.92 -14.86
CA ASN A 624 -11.15 22.74 -14.69
C ASN A 624 -10.75 21.57 -15.60
N PHE A 625 -9.78 21.75 -16.50
CA PHE A 625 -9.39 20.71 -17.46
C PHE A 625 -7.88 20.70 -17.68
N SER A 626 -7.26 19.54 -17.40
CA SER A 626 -5.85 19.30 -17.59
C SER A 626 -5.59 18.16 -18.58
N LEU A 627 -4.56 18.32 -19.40
CA LEU A 627 -4.03 17.28 -20.27
C LEU A 627 -2.72 16.77 -19.72
N ASN A 628 -2.55 15.45 -19.75
CA ASN A 628 -1.38 14.77 -19.23
C ASN A 628 -0.76 13.88 -20.32
N ALA A 629 0.56 13.86 -20.39
CA ALA A 629 1.31 12.96 -21.25
C ALA A 629 2.49 12.37 -20.48
N LYS A 630 2.76 11.08 -20.66
CA LYS A 630 3.89 10.37 -20.03
C LYS A 630 4.52 9.41 -21.01
N ILE A 631 5.85 9.31 -21.00
CA ILE A 631 6.59 8.24 -21.64
C ILE A 631 7.36 7.50 -20.56
N THR A 632 7.00 6.24 -20.30
CA THR A 632 7.75 5.37 -19.38
C THR A 632 8.81 4.60 -20.13
N ASN A 633 9.93 4.29 -19.47
CA ASN A 633 11.06 3.57 -20.07
C ASN A 633 11.46 4.21 -21.41
N LEU A 634 11.75 5.52 -21.38
CA LEU A 634 12.05 6.34 -22.56
C LEU A 634 13.17 5.73 -23.40
N LEU A 635 14.14 5.05 -22.80
CA LEU A 635 15.26 4.45 -23.52
C LEU A 635 14.94 3.05 -24.10
N ASP A 636 13.73 2.54 -23.85
CA ASP A 636 13.25 1.23 -24.30
C ASP A 636 14.14 0.08 -23.81
N ASN A 637 14.63 0.18 -22.57
CA ASN A 637 15.53 -0.82 -22.01
C ASN A 637 14.76 -2.12 -21.77
N ALA A 638 15.29 -3.25 -22.23
CA ALA A 638 14.84 -4.57 -21.80
C ALA A 638 15.37 -4.85 -20.39
N TYR A 639 14.46 -5.15 -19.46
CA TYR A 639 14.81 -5.43 -18.07
C TYR A 639 13.86 -6.44 -17.43
N THR A 640 14.28 -7.01 -16.32
CA THR A 640 13.42 -7.80 -15.44
C THR A 640 13.28 -7.04 -14.12
N PRO A 641 12.07 -6.62 -13.73
CA PRO A 641 11.87 -5.95 -12.46
C PRO A 641 12.42 -6.80 -11.31
N TRP A 642 13.18 -6.20 -10.40
CA TRP A 642 13.58 -6.93 -9.19
C TRP A 642 12.34 -7.36 -8.41
N MET A 643 12.45 -8.44 -7.62
CA MET A 643 11.29 -9.03 -6.93
C MET A 643 10.10 -9.27 -7.87
N SER A 644 10.35 -9.72 -9.10
CA SER A 644 9.28 -10.20 -9.96
C SER A 644 9.05 -11.70 -9.80
N THR A 645 7.88 -12.16 -10.22
CA THR A 645 7.65 -13.59 -10.46
C THR A 645 8.63 -14.11 -11.52
N THR A 646 8.97 -15.39 -11.46
CA THR A 646 9.89 -16.01 -12.45
C THR A 646 9.30 -15.87 -13.85
N GLY A 647 10.11 -15.42 -14.82
CA GLY A 647 9.68 -15.21 -16.20
C GLY A 647 9.05 -13.85 -16.48
N SER A 648 8.82 -13.01 -15.47
CA SER A 648 8.35 -11.65 -15.69
C SER A 648 9.40 -10.80 -16.43
N LYS A 649 8.89 -9.96 -17.32
CA LYS A 649 9.64 -8.96 -18.08
C LYS A 649 9.04 -7.58 -17.84
N GLY A 650 9.91 -6.58 -17.77
CA GLY A 650 9.51 -5.20 -17.59
C GLY A 650 8.90 -4.63 -18.88
N ARG A 651 7.98 -3.68 -18.75
CA ARG A 651 7.36 -3.03 -19.90
C ARG A 651 8.39 -2.19 -20.67
N GLY A 652 8.38 -2.31 -22.00
CA GLY A 652 9.15 -1.46 -22.89
C GLY A 652 8.64 -0.01 -22.89
N ARG A 653 9.13 0.79 -23.82
CA ARG A 653 8.72 2.18 -23.98
C ARG A 653 7.22 2.27 -24.16
N SER A 654 6.56 3.06 -23.32
CA SER A 654 5.11 3.20 -23.34
C SER A 654 4.72 4.65 -23.23
N ILE A 655 3.92 5.10 -24.18
CA ILE A 655 3.39 6.46 -24.24
C ILE A 655 1.98 6.43 -23.69
N PHE A 656 1.69 7.30 -22.75
CA PHE A 656 0.36 7.53 -22.21
C PHE A 656 -0.06 8.97 -22.45
N ILE A 657 -1.34 9.16 -22.76
CA ILE A 657 -1.99 10.46 -22.90
C ILE A 657 -3.31 10.37 -22.15
N GLY A 658 -3.58 11.36 -21.31
CA GLY A 658 -4.83 11.43 -20.56
C GLY A 658 -5.34 12.85 -20.43
N GLY A 659 -6.60 12.96 -20.03
CA GLY A 659 -7.23 14.23 -19.69
C GLY A 659 -8.03 14.06 -18.40
N ASN A 660 -7.95 15.04 -17.53
CA ASN A 660 -8.72 15.10 -16.29
C ASN A 660 -9.57 16.37 -16.30
N MET A 661 -10.84 16.23 -15.93
CA MET A 661 -11.77 17.33 -15.76
C MET A 661 -12.19 17.37 -14.29
N LYS A 662 -12.18 18.56 -13.68
CA LYS A 662 -12.82 18.86 -12.39
C LYS A 662 -13.99 19.81 -12.65
N PHE A 663 -15.09 19.70 -11.92
CA PHE A 663 -16.27 20.56 -12.13
C PHE A 663 -17.14 20.67 -10.90
#